data_AF-A0A523XPJ1-F1
#
_entry.id   AF-A0A523XPJ1-F1
#
_cell.length_a   1.000
_cell.length_b   1.000
_cell.length_c   1.000
_cell.angle_alpha   90.00
_cell.angle_beta   90.00
_cell.angle_gamma   90.00
#
_symmetry.space_group_name_H-M   'P 1'
#
loop_
_entity.id
_entity.type
_entity.pdbx_description
1 polymer ?
#
loop_
_entity_poly.entity_id
_entity_poly.type
_entity_poly.pdbx_seq_one_letter_code
_entity_poly.pdbx_strand_id
1 'polypeptide(L)'
;MKTKKQLEKELRLNEIIWGYSPKGISNPQLAIELSLKGGIGLIDLEGLEESVSKKIIETCSSKIPCDKLWGVRFPDVESLSVLSEVDSIPIGIIAFEIEQDDLEKLVSKLKWKVAEVVNLDEAQKRTDWVDFFLVKGFEAGGKISDQTSFILIQEFNKAGFPFIIQGGFGVYNIVAAIVGGALGVVLEGQLFLLPECPLSSLTKEYLKKLDENDTYIAGESFSNKYRLIGKIANSSIRELKKFEKENSDKGEEGLLEFLKQLSTKSHFFDSEELKNSFLPCDIGLSFAPFIKEIFDDLRSFLTSIQDIIQDQIKTVSTNWPFEEGSEFAKSLEINLPIIQGPMANITDKTDFAIKVAEEGALPVLAMGGLLKEEVEELFAEFNSKFPKNQNYAGGIIGLEVMKERREAHISLMAKNKTPICLIAAGSIQLATRIQKMGMKTIIHTPALSLFKEAMKYGHQHVILEGSECGGHIGIFTSLTLWESILQYLSNNANQISEKINIVFAGGIGDELGTAMVAGMIGNHLDLINPGIQMGTAYLFTDEIVKTKALTSLYQEKLLDSNITRVIGSTVNTRARVIPSEFVSQTIENERNWIKEGLSISERKKLYEKDNLGALRIAAKAEIWNEDYVPEGDLTQFNLVDEKDHVSLGCFMAGEIISLKRNVVQIKDLHYDIVVSGKELFRNKRNSIEKMLERDVVSDVPEIQSLELPSQNRIAIVGLGCIFPDSANISEYWENIISKKYSITEVPDSRWDKNIHFDEDKTAQNKTYSKIGAFIEDYKFNSINYRIPPKISDSMDSVQKWSLDAAKQALEDAGISTDGKNRLPIAVIIGNSVGGEIQRKTNKGIFVSEFLFELENNEVFKSLGEEKQNSLLQILKEKYAEKFPPVTEDSMPGELSNIISGRIANVFNLTGKSMTTDAACA
;
A
#
# COMPACT_ATOMS: atom_id res chain seq x y z
N MET A 1 18.35 -16.76 -10.68
CA MET A 1 17.52 -15.77 -9.95
C MET A 1 17.92 -15.64 -8.48
N LYS A 2 18.06 -14.41 -7.97
CA LYS A 2 18.25 -14.16 -6.52
C LYS A 2 16.94 -14.33 -5.76
N THR A 3 17.03 -14.60 -4.45
CA THR A 3 15.84 -14.63 -3.59
C THR A 3 15.31 -13.23 -3.33
N LYS A 4 14.00 -13.11 -3.08
CA LYS A 4 13.37 -11.82 -2.74
C LYS A 4 14.09 -11.11 -1.58
N LYS A 5 14.42 -11.82 -0.49
CA LYS A 5 15.13 -11.26 0.67
C LYS A 5 16.52 -10.69 0.33
N GLN A 6 17.25 -11.32 -0.61
CA GLN A 6 18.54 -10.80 -1.08
C GLN A 6 18.35 -9.50 -1.86
N LEU A 7 17.35 -9.47 -2.74
CA LEU A 7 17.03 -8.27 -3.53
C LEU A 7 16.54 -7.14 -2.66
N GLU A 8 15.65 -7.42 -1.71
CA GLU A 8 15.17 -6.46 -0.72
C GLU A 8 16.37 -5.81 -0.01
N LYS A 9 17.32 -6.60 0.48
CA LYS A 9 18.53 -6.07 1.14
C LYS A 9 19.42 -5.23 0.22
N GLU A 10 19.55 -5.59 -1.05
CA GLU A 10 20.53 -4.98 -1.96
C GLU A 10 19.97 -3.83 -2.82
N LEU A 11 18.66 -3.77 -3.07
CA LEU A 11 18.00 -2.71 -3.86
C LEU A 11 17.66 -1.45 -3.04
N ARG A 12 18.05 -1.39 -1.75
CA ARG A 12 17.73 -0.30 -0.81
C ARG A 12 16.22 -0.05 -0.74
N LEU A 13 15.54 -0.88 0.06
CA LEU A 13 14.08 -0.96 0.24
C LEU A 13 13.29 0.37 0.31
N ASN A 14 13.92 1.47 0.69
CA ASN A 14 13.29 2.78 0.78
C ASN A 14 12.91 3.38 -0.60
N GLU A 15 13.49 2.88 -1.70
CA GLU A 15 13.32 3.39 -3.08
C GLU A 15 12.24 2.60 -3.87
N ILE A 16 11.00 2.56 -3.35
CA ILE A 16 9.86 1.80 -3.95
C ILE A 16 9.30 2.39 -5.25
N ILE A 17 9.66 3.62 -5.59
CA ILE A 17 9.17 4.32 -6.78
C ILE A 17 10.24 4.27 -7.86
N TRP A 18 9.88 3.68 -8.98
CA TRP A 18 10.68 3.61 -10.19
C TRP A 18 10.01 4.51 -11.24
N GLY A 19 10.79 5.21 -12.06
CA GLY A 19 10.22 6.22 -12.95
C GLY A 19 10.92 6.31 -14.29
N TYR A 20 10.18 6.15 -15.40
CA TYR A 20 10.71 6.37 -16.74
C TYR A 20 10.80 7.85 -17.11
N SER A 21 11.90 8.25 -17.75
CA SER A 21 11.92 9.48 -18.56
C SER A 21 11.03 9.29 -19.81
N PRO A 22 10.41 10.37 -20.34
CA PRO A 22 9.53 10.25 -21.50
C PRO A 22 10.28 9.68 -22.72
N LYS A 23 9.67 8.68 -23.38
CA LYS A 23 10.23 8.05 -24.59
C LYS A 23 10.53 9.06 -25.69
N GLY A 24 11.64 8.85 -26.40
CA GLY A 24 12.11 9.72 -27.47
C GLY A 24 12.80 11.02 -27.01
N ILE A 25 12.78 11.37 -25.72
CA ILE A 25 13.43 12.58 -25.21
C ILE A 25 14.91 12.30 -24.91
N SER A 26 15.80 13.10 -25.51
CA SER A 26 17.26 12.97 -25.31
C SER A 26 17.78 13.47 -23.96
N ASN A 27 16.95 14.18 -23.18
CA ASN A 27 17.31 14.73 -21.88
C ASN A 27 16.90 13.79 -20.73
N PRO A 28 17.85 13.15 -20.01
CA PRO A 28 17.53 12.19 -18.94
C PRO A 28 17.24 12.84 -17.58
N GLN A 29 16.97 14.15 -17.52
CA GLN A 29 16.84 14.90 -16.28
C GLN A 29 15.85 14.27 -15.29
N LEU A 30 14.70 13.76 -15.75
CA LEU A 30 13.71 13.16 -14.85
C LEU A 30 14.27 11.92 -14.15
N ALA A 31 14.89 11.00 -14.88
CA ALA A 31 15.51 9.80 -14.28
C ALA A 31 16.65 10.17 -13.33
N ILE A 32 17.48 11.16 -13.68
CA ILE A 32 18.56 11.63 -12.81
C ILE A 32 17.98 12.18 -11.49
N GLU A 33 17.02 13.10 -11.56
CA GLU A 33 16.41 13.70 -10.37
C GLU A 33 15.71 12.65 -9.51
N LEU A 34 15.05 11.67 -10.13
CA LEU A 34 14.39 10.58 -9.41
C LEU A 34 15.38 9.73 -8.61
N SER A 35 16.51 9.38 -9.24
CA SER A 35 17.61 8.63 -8.61
C SER A 35 18.30 9.42 -7.49
N LEU A 36 18.45 10.74 -7.65
CA LEU A 36 19.04 11.60 -6.64
C LEU A 36 18.13 11.84 -5.43
N LYS A 37 16.80 11.77 -5.63
CA LYS A 37 15.79 12.12 -4.61
C LYS A 37 15.18 10.91 -3.88
N GLY A 38 15.67 9.69 -4.11
CA GLY A 38 15.24 8.49 -3.38
C GLY A 38 14.20 7.62 -4.10
N GLY A 39 14.13 7.69 -5.43
CA GLY A 39 13.53 6.65 -6.27
C GLY A 39 14.58 6.03 -7.20
N ILE A 40 14.15 5.20 -8.15
CA ILE A 40 15.02 4.61 -9.18
C ILE A 40 14.65 5.13 -10.58
N GLY A 41 15.51 5.97 -11.14
CA GLY A 41 15.31 6.55 -12.47
C GLY A 41 15.57 5.55 -13.58
N LEU A 42 14.65 5.47 -14.54
CA LEU A 42 14.73 4.59 -15.70
C LEU A 42 14.78 5.37 -17.00
N ILE A 43 15.61 4.90 -17.93
CA ILE A 43 15.70 5.39 -19.31
C ILE A 43 15.22 4.30 -20.25
N ASP A 44 14.38 4.66 -21.21
CA ASP A 44 14.01 3.76 -22.31
C ASP A 44 14.75 4.18 -23.58
N LEU A 45 15.44 3.24 -24.22
CA LEU A 45 16.19 3.48 -25.44
C LEU A 45 15.32 3.40 -26.71
N GLU A 46 14.05 3.03 -26.58
CA GLU A 46 13.12 2.95 -27.71
C GLU A 46 12.99 4.30 -28.44
N GLY A 47 13.28 4.28 -29.74
CA GLY A 47 13.21 5.47 -30.60
C GLY A 47 14.44 6.37 -30.59
N LEU A 48 15.49 6.02 -29.84
CA LEU A 48 16.72 6.80 -29.78
C LEU A 48 17.80 6.21 -30.69
N GLU A 49 18.53 7.09 -31.39
CA GLU A 49 19.73 6.66 -32.10
C GLU A 49 20.81 6.18 -31.11
N GLU A 50 21.68 5.28 -31.56
CA GLU A 50 22.75 4.71 -30.75
C GLU A 50 23.66 5.81 -30.14
N SER A 51 24.00 6.83 -30.93
CA SER A 51 24.85 7.95 -30.47
C SER A 51 24.20 8.77 -29.35
N VAL A 52 22.88 8.96 -29.40
CA VAL A 52 22.10 9.67 -28.38
C VAL A 52 21.97 8.81 -27.12
N SER A 53 21.67 7.52 -27.29
CA SER A 53 21.58 6.53 -26.21
C SER A 53 22.88 6.48 -25.39
N LYS A 54 24.04 6.46 -26.06
CA LYS A 54 25.36 6.51 -25.41
C LYS A 54 25.53 7.77 -24.56
N LYS A 55 25.25 8.93 -25.15
CA LYS A 55 25.37 10.22 -24.44
C LYS A 55 24.47 10.32 -23.22
N ILE A 56 23.26 9.76 -23.27
CA ILE A 56 22.35 9.69 -22.13
C ILE A 56 22.95 8.84 -21.01
N ILE A 57 23.44 7.64 -21.35
CA ILE A 57 24.05 6.72 -20.38
C ILE A 57 25.28 7.36 -19.71
N GLU A 58 26.16 8.01 -20.47
CA GLU A 58 27.31 8.77 -19.95
C GLU A 58 26.87 9.92 -19.03
N THR A 59 25.80 10.62 -19.39
CA THR A 59 25.24 11.71 -18.58
C THR A 59 24.68 11.20 -17.25
N CYS A 60 23.96 10.08 -17.27
CA CYS A 60 23.46 9.43 -16.05
C CYS A 60 24.61 8.94 -15.17
N SER A 61 25.57 8.22 -15.75
CA SER A 61 26.74 7.67 -15.04
C SER A 61 27.60 8.76 -14.39
N SER A 62 27.75 9.92 -15.04
CA SER A 62 28.53 11.05 -14.50
C SER A 62 27.79 11.87 -13.43
N LYS A 63 26.46 11.96 -13.50
CA LYS A 63 25.65 12.79 -12.58
C LYS A 63 25.07 12.02 -11.40
N ILE A 64 24.85 10.71 -11.52
CA ILE A 64 24.28 9.87 -10.47
C ILE A 64 25.42 9.19 -9.72
N PRO A 65 25.56 9.41 -8.39
CA PRO A 65 26.59 8.75 -7.59
C PRO A 65 26.55 7.23 -7.70
N CYS A 66 27.71 6.56 -7.64
CA CYS A 66 27.81 5.10 -7.83
C CYS A 66 27.06 4.27 -6.78
N ASP A 67 26.70 4.87 -5.64
CA ASP A 67 25.95 4.21 -4.58
C ASP A 67 24.43 4.27 -4.83
N LYS A 68 23.96 5.13 -5.75
CA LYS A 68 22.55 5.27 -6.15
C LYS A 68 22.20 4.39 -7.33
N LEU A 69 20.94 3.94 -7.38
CA LEU A 69 20.44 3.04 -8.42
C LEU A 69 19.72 3.82 -9.52
N TRP A 70 19.94 3.38 -10.76
CA TRP A 70 19.24 3.81 -11.96
C TRP A 70 19.32 2.69 -13.00
N GLY A 71 18.45 2.74 -14.01
CA GLY A 71 18.33 1.65 -14.97
C GLY A 71 18.08 2.08 -16.41
N VAL A 72 18.33 1.15 -17.33
CA VAL A 72 18.12 1.30 -18.76
C VAL A 72 17.30 0.13 -19.28
N ARG A 73 16.26 0.43 -20.04
CA ARG A 73 15.46 -0.53 -20.79
C ARG A 73 15.98 -0.64 -22.22
N PHE A 74 16.25 -1.88 -22.61
CA PHE A 74 16.71 -2.29 -23.94
C PHE A 74 15.53 -2.87 -24.72
N PRO A 75 14.97 -2.14 -25.71
CA PRO A 75 13.79 -2.58 -26.46
C PRO A 75 14.07 -3.74 -27.42
N ASP A 76 15.31 -3.87 -27.92
CA ASP A 76 15.72 -4.85 -28.92
C ASP A 76 17.20 -5.22 -28.79
N VAL A 77 17.62 -6.27 -29.52
CA VAL A 77 19.01 -6.77 -29.52
C VAL A 77 19.98 -5.68 -29.99
N GLU A 78 19.59 -4.86 -30.97
CA GLU A 78 20.43 -3.80 -31.51
C GLU A 78 20.80 -2.76 -30.43
N SER A 79 19.85 -2.42 -29.55
CA SER A 79 20.08 -1.47 -28.46
C SER A 79 21.14 -1.90 -27.45
N LEU A 80 21.51 -3.19 -27.39
CA LEU A 80 22.57 -3.68 -26.51
C LEU A 80 23.98 -3.27 -26.98
N SER A 81 24.15 -2.81 -28.23
CA SER A 81 25.44 -2.38 -28.77
C SER A 81 26.11 -1.31 -27.89
N VAL A 82 25.31 -0.45 -27.25
CA VAL A 82 25.77 0.62 -26.33
C VAL A 82 26.54 0.07 -25.13
N LEU A 83 26.30 -1.19 -24.74
CA LEU A 83 26.99 -1.82 -23.62
C LEU A 83 28.48 -2.01 -23.90
N SER A 84 28.90 -2.13 -25.16
CA SER A 84 30.32 -2.35 -25.49
C SER A 84 31.23 -1.19 -25.06
N GLU A 85 30.72 0.03 -24.99
CA GLU A 85 31.51 1.27 -24.80
C GLU A 85 31.30 1.94 -23.43
N VAL A 86 30.36 1.45 -22.60
CA VAL A 86 30.08 2.02 -21.27
C VAL A 86 30.67 1.13 -20.16
N ASP A 87 31.07 1.72 -19.04
CA ASP A 87 31.75 0.96 -17.96
C ASP A 87 30.80 -0.01 -17.23
N SER A 88 29.70 0.50 -16.69
CA SER A 88 28.69 -0.30 -16.00
C SER A 88 27.35 0.41 -15.90
N ILE A 89 26.25 -0.34 -15.95
CA ILE A 89 24.89 0.17 -15.69
C ILE A 89 24.34 -0.59 -14.48
N PRO A 90 23.77 0.09 -13.46
CA PRO A 90 23.29 -0.60 -12.27
C PRO A 90 22.16 -1.58 -12.58
N ILE A 91 21.20 -1.20 -13.43
CA ILE A 91 20.04 -2.04 -13.75
C ILE A 91 19.82 -2.06 -15.27
N GLY A 92 19.78 -3.26 -15.86
CA GLY A 92 19.41 -3.46 -17.25
C GLY A 92 18.09 -4.23 -17.38
N ILE A 93 17.11 -3.63 -18.04
CA ILE A 93 15.78 -4.20 -18.30
C ILE A 93 15.74 -4.67 -19.76
N ILE A 94 15.57 -5.97 -19.99
CA ILE A 94 15.55 -6.58 -21.33
C ILE A 94 14.09 -6.85 -21.73
N ALA A 95 13.66 -6.25 -22.84
CA ALA A 95 12.26 -6.32 -23.31
C ALA A 95 11.99 -7.38 -24.39
N PHE A 96 12.99 -8.18 -24.75
CA PHE A 96 12.94 -9.18 -25.80
C PHE A 96 13.51 -10.52 -25.31
N GLU A 97 13.29 -11.59 -26.07
CA GLU A 97 13.92 -12.88 -25.82
C GLU A 97 15.38 -12.85 -26.28
N ILE A 98 16.28 -13.32 -25.42
CA ILE A 98 17.72 -13.33 -25.68
C ILE A 98 18.23 -14.78 -25.72
N GLU A 99 19.02 -15.12 -26.73
CA GLU A 99 19.65 -16.44 -26.82
C GLU A 99 20.79 -16.59 -25.80
N GLN A 100 21.05 -17.83 -25.37
CA GLN A 100 21.98 -18.11 -24.27
C GLN A 100 23.42 -17.68 -24.57
N ASP A 101 23.85 -17.76 -25.84
CA ASP A 101 25.20 -17.40 -26.30
C ASP A 101 25.46 -15.88 -26.29
N ASP A 102 24.40 -15.07 -26.42
CA ASP A 102 24.45 -13.61 -26.33
C ASP A 102 24.56 -13.12 -24.87
N LEU A 103 24.06 -13.92 -23.93
CA LEU A 103 23.87 -13.55 -22.54
C LEU A 103 25.18 -13.43 -21.74
N GLU A 104 26.18 -14.27 -22.03
CA GLU A 104 27.48 -14.25 -21.35
C GLU A 104 28.32 -13.01 -21.69
N LYS A 105 28.18 -12.47 -22.91
CA LYS A 105 28.92 -11.27 -23.36
C LYS A 105 28.19 -9.98 -23.06
N LEU A 106 26.87 -9.92 -23.29
CA LEU A 106 26.10 -8.68 -23.29
C LEU A 106 25.74 -8.18 -21.89
N VAL A 107 25.70 -9.07 -20.89
CA VAL A 107 25.12 -8.74 -19.57
C VAL A 107 26.18 -8.70 -18.45
N SER A 108 27.46 -8.84 -18.78
CA SER A 108 28.57 -8.74 -17.80
C SER A 108 28.72 -7.34 -17.19
N LYS A 109 28.23 -6.31 -17.89
CA LYS A 109 28.27 -4.90 -17.48
C LYS A 109 27.02 -4.43 -16.72
N LEU A 110 26.03 -5.30 -16.58
CA LEU A 110 24.80 -5.03 -15.83
C LEU A 110 24.94 -5.62 -14.44
N LYS A 111 24.80 -4.78 -13.41
CA LYS A 111 24.80 -5.26 -12.02
C LYS A 111 23.53 -6.05 -11.71
N TRP A 112 22.39 -5.58 -12.23
CA TRP A 112 21.08 -6.21 -12.08
C TRP A 112 20.43 -6.48 -13.43
N LYS A 113 19.99 -7.72 -13.61
CA LYS A 113 19.40 -8.23 -14.85
C LYS A 113 17.90 -8.40 -14.66
N VAL A 114 17.12 -7.62 -15.38
CA VAL A 114 15.66 -7.62 -15.24
C VAL A 114 15.05 -8.01 -16.57
N ALA A 115 14.10 -8.96 -16.57
CA ALA A 115 13.30 -9.24 -17.75
C ALA A 115 11.95 -8.50 -17.65
N GLU A 116 11.59 -7.78 -18.71
CA GLU A 116 10.22 -7.28 -18.90
C GLU A 116 9.34 -8.43 -19.39
N VAL A 117 8.26 -8.70 -18.67
CA VAL A 117 7.34 -9.81 -18.93
C VAL A 117 5.90 -9.35 -18.77
N VAL A 118 4.99 -9.99 -19.51
CA VAL A 118 3.54 -9.69 -19.42
C VAL A 118 2.73 -10.80 -18.75
N ASN A 119 3.31 -11.96 -18.47
CA ASN A 119 2.63 -13.08 -17.80
C ASN A 119 3.65 -14.02 -17.13
N LEU A 120 3.14 -14.98 -16.35
CA LEU A 120 3.97 -15.98 -15.68
C LEU A 120 4.72 -16.92 -16.63
N ASP A 121 4.14 -17.25 -17.79
CA ASP A 121 4.77 -18.16 -18.76
C ASP A 121 6.05 -17.55 -19.37
N GLU A 122 6.01 -16.26 -19.71
CA GLU A 122 7.20 -15.50 -20.13
C GLU A 122 8.24 -15.42 -19.00
N ALA A 123 7.79 -15.23 -17.75
CA ALA A 123 8.68 -15.17 -16.59
C ALA A 123 9.42 -16.51 -16.37
N GLN A 124 8.70 -17.63 -16.39
CA GLN A 124 9.26 -18.97 -16.19
C GLN A 124 10.40 -19.26 -17.18
N LYS A 125 10.20 -18.94 -18.47
CA LYS A 125 11.21 -19.13 -19.52
C LYS A 125 12.49 -18.32 -19.33
N ARG A 126 12.49 -17.29 -18.47
CA ARG A 126 13.61 -16.35 -18.29
C ARG A 126 14.28 -16.45 -16.92
N THR A 127 13.82 -17.35 -16.04
CA THR A 127 14.31 -17.51 -14.66
C THR A 127 15.81 -17.82 -14.53
N ASP A 128 16.40 -18.45 -15.55
CA ASP A 128 17.79 -18.92 -15.53
C ASP A 128 18.82 -17.79 -15.44
N TRP A 129 18.50 -16.61 -15.96
CA TRP A 129 19.48 -15.52 -16.09
C TRP A 129 19.09 -14.21 -15.41
N VAL A 130 17.81 -14.02 -15.09
CA VAL A 130 17.32 -12.81 -14.43
C VAL A 130 17.61 -12.80 -12.94
N ASP A 131 17.75 -11.60 -12.39
CA ASP A 131 17.70 -11.37 -10.95
C ASP A 131 16.27 -11.22 -10.46
N PHE A 132 15.42 -10.49 -11.19
CA PHE A 132 13.98 -10.30 -10.93
C PHE A 132 13.24 -9.80 -12.19
N PHE A 133 11.92 -9.60 -12.09
CA PHE A 133 11.08 -9.24 -13.23
C PHE A 133 10.55 -7.79 -13.17
N LEU A 134 10.44 -7.15 -14.33
CA LEU A 134 9.53 -6.04 -14.56
C LEU A 134 8.24 -6.61 -15.15
N VAL A 135 7.17 -6.61 -14.37
CA VAL A 135 5.87 -7.12 -14.82
C VAL A 135 5.05 -5.97 -15.36
N LYS A 136 4.49 -6.14 -16.56
CA LYS A 136 3.62 -5.13 -17.20
C LYS A 136 2.19 -5.62 -17.27
N GLY A 137 1.30 -4.98 -16.50
CA GLY A 137 -0.11 -5.30 -16.54
C GLY A 137 -0.86 -4.69 -17.72
N PHE A 138 -2.14 -5.04 -17.84
CA PHE A 138 -3.05 -4.54 -18.86
C PHE A 138 -3.09 -3.00 -18.93
N GLU A 139 -2.85 -2.32 -17.83
CA GLU A 139 -2.87 -0.86 -17.68
C GLU A 139 -1.60 -0.16 -18.20
N ALA A 140 -0.48 -0.88 -18.36
CA ALA A 140 0.81 -0.31 -18.77
C ALA A 140 0.81 0.25 -20.21
N GLY A 141 1.86 1.00 -20.58
CA GLY A 141 2.05 1.51 -21.94
C GLY A 141 2.82 0.56 -22.86
N GLY A 142 2.60 0.59 -24.18
CA GLY A 142 3.31 -0.28 -25.12
C GLY A 142 2.80 -1.73 -25.05
N LYS A 143 3.68 -2.73 -25.12
CA LYS A 143 3.28 -4.15 -24.95
C LYS A 143 2.67 -4.37 -23.56
N ILE A 144 1.48 -4.95 -23.48
CA ILE A 144 0.72 -5.18 -22.23
C ILE A 144 0.31 -6.65 -22.05
N SER A 145 -0.04 -6.99 -20.81
CA SER A 145 -0.66 -8.29 -20.48
C SER A 145 -2.11 -8.39 -20.91
N ASP A 146 -2.60 -9.62 -21.01
CA ASP A 146 -4.02 -9.95 -21.02
C ASP A 146 -4.69 -9.74 -19.66
N GLN A 147 -3.91 -9.77 -18.58
CA GLN A 147 -4.36 -9.69 -17.20
C GLN A 147 -4.07 -8.32 -16.59
N THR A 148 -4.95 -7.91 -15.69
CA THR A 148 -4.81 -6.67 -14.95
C THR A 148 -3.62 -6.71 -13.99
N SER A 149 -3.04 -5.55 -13.68
CA SER A 149 -1.95 -5.43 -12.70
C SER A 149 -2.37 -5.97 -11.34
N PHE A 150 -3.64 -5.80 -10.94
CA PHE A 150 -4.19 -6.36 -9.70
C PHE A 150 -4.07 -7.88 -9.63
N ILE A 151 -4.29 -8.59 -10.73
CA ILE A 151 -4.19 -10.06 -10.80
C ILE A 151 -2.72 -10.49 -10.91
N LEU A 152 -1.92 -9.83 -11.75
CA LEU A 152 -0.52 -10.18 -11.92
C LEU A 152 0.29 -10.04 -10.63
N ILE A 153 0.00 -9.03 -9.81
CA ILE A 153 0.62 -8.90 -8.48
C ILE A 153 0.38 -10.16 -7.63
N GLN A 154 -0.85 -10.64 -7.61
CA GLN A 154 -1.24 -11.83 -6.86
C GLN A 154 -0.57 -13.09 -7.43
N GLU A 155 -0.51 -13.23 -8.75
CA GLU A 155 0.13 -14.34 -9.44
C GLU A 155 1.62 -14.44 -9.19
N PHE A 156 2.34 -13.34 -9.38
CA PHE A 156 3.80 -13.32 -9.18
C PHE A 156 4.17 -13.53 -7.71
N ASN A 157 3.37 -12.99 -6.78
CA ASN A 157 3.53 -13.28 -5.37
C ASN A 157 3.29 -14.76 -5.04
N LYS A 158 2.24 -15.37 -5.60
CA LYS A 158 1.95 -16.80 -5.43
C LYS A 158 3.04 -17.69 -6.04
N ALA A 159 3.61 -17.30 -7.17
CA ALA A 159 4.74 -17.98 -7.80
C ALA A 159 6.06 -17.81 -7.03
N GLY A 160 6.13 -16.87 -6.08
CA GLY A 160 7.34 -16.57 -5.31
C GLY A 160 8.42 -15.86 -6.12
N PHE A 161 8.06 -15.28 -7.27
CA PHE A 161 9.00 -14.52 -8.09
C PHE A 161 9.19 -13.11 -7.52
N PRO A 162 10.42 -12.59 -7.45
CA PRO A 162 10.65 -11.18 -7.15
C PRO A 162 10.31 -10.32 -8.37
N PHE A 163 9.59 -9.22 -8.16
CA PHE A 163 9.14 -8.37 -9.25
C PHE A 163 8.91 -6.92 -8.84
N ILE A 164 9.05 -6.02 -9.80
CA ILE A 164 8.44 -4.68 -9.81
C ILE A 164 7.29 -4.69 -10.81
N ILE A 165 6.30 -3.82 -10.64
CA ILE A 165 5.07 -3.83 -11.44
C ILE A 165 4.83 -2.46 -12.10
N GLN A 166 4.47 -2.46 -13.38
CA GLN A 166 4.05 -1.28 -14.15
C GLN A 166 2.60 -1.46 -14.62
N GLY A 167 1.79 -0.40 -14.49
CA GLY A 167 0.39 -0.39 -14.95
C GLY A 167 -0.58 0.16 -13.92
N GLY A 168 -1.20 1.32 -14.19
CA GLY A 168 -2.42 1.74 -13.49
C GLY A 168 -2.22 2.24 -12.05
N PHE A 169 -0.99 2.60 -11.66
CA PHE A 169 -0.69 3.14 -10.34
C PHE A 169 -0.84 4.67 -10.28
N GLY A 170 -1.40 5.15 -9.17
CA GLY A 170 -1.54 6.56 -8.80
C GLY A 170 -0.86 6.83 -7.46
N VAL A 171 -1.59 7.42 -6.52
CA VAL A 171 -1.11 7.76 -5.18
C VAL A 171 -1.51 6.69 -4.16
N TYR A 172 -2.78 6.30 -4.14
CA TYR A 172 -3.34 5.50 -3.04
C TYR A 172 -3.21 3.99 -3.26
N ASN A 173 -3.17 3.54 -4.51
CA ASN A 173 -3.07 2.13 -4.85
C ASN A 173 -1.63 1.55 -4.84
N ILE A 174 -0.59 2.36 -4.59
CA ILE A 174 0.81 1.88 -4.52
C ILE A 174 0.98 0.84 -3.40
N VAL A 175 0.39 1.08 -2.23
CA VAL A 175 0.46 0.14 -1.10
C VAL A 175 -0.14 -1.24 -1.45
N ALA A 176 -1.11 -1.31 -2.37
CA ALA A 176 -1.66 -2.58 -2.81
C ALA A 176 -0.59 -3.44 -3.51
N ALA A 177 0.28 -2.85 -4.33
CA ALA A 177 1.40 -3.58 -4.94
C ALA A 177 2.39 -4.09 -3.88
N ILE A 178 2.71 -3.25 -2.90
CA ILE A 178 3.67 -3.58 -1.83
C ILE A 178 3.13 -4.68 -0.90
N VAL A 179 1.88 -4.56 -0.44
CA VAL A 179 1.16 -5.63 0.28
C VAL A 179 1.08 -6.88 -0.59
N GLY A 180 0.81 -6.70 -1.87
CA GLY A 180 0.83 -7.74 -2.88
C GLY A 180 2.16 -8.45 -3.05
N GLY A 181 3.27 -7.87 -2.58
CA GLY A 181 4.60 -8.48 -2.59
C GLY A 181 5.55 -7.93 -3.66
N ALA A 182 5.16 -6.91 -4.42
CA ALA A 182 6.06 -6.21 -5.33
C ALA A 182 7.20 -5.51 -4.56
N LEU A 183 8.37 -5.42 -5.19
CA LEU A 183 9.54 -4.66 -4.70
C LEU A 183 9.38 -3.15 -4.89
N GLY A 184 8.48 -2.74 -5.79
CA GLY A 184 8.25 -1.35 -6.16
C GLY A 184 7.26 -1.24 -7.32
N VAL A 185 6.83 -0.02 -7.59
CA VAL A 185 5.96 0.32 -8.73
C VAL A 185 6.71 1.17 -9.72
N VAL A 186 6.45 0.96 -11.01
CA VAL A 186 7.02 1.75 -12.10
C VAL A 186 5.99 2.75 -12.60
N LEU A 187 6.34 4.03 -12.49
CA LEU A 187 5.57 5.17 -12.96
C LEU A 187 6.18 5.71 -14.27
N GLU A 188 5.33 6.31 -15.09
CA GLU A 188 5.72 6.95 -16.34
C GLU A 188 4.95 8.26 -16.48
N GLY A 189 3.83 8.25 -17.22
CA GLY A 189 3.02 9.44 -17.50
C GLY A 189 2.59 10.22 -16.26
N GLN A 190 2.39 9.51 -15.14
CA GLN A 190 2.09 10.05 -13.82
C GLN A 190 3.03 11.19 -13.40
N LEU A 191 4.32 11.10 -13.76
CA LEU A 191 5.36 12.04 -13.33
C LEU A 191 5.57 13.20 -14.32
N PHE A 192 4.95 13.15 -15.51
CA PHE A 192 5.33 14.02 -16.62
C PHE A 192 4.93 15.48 -16.45
N LEU A 193 3.96 15.76 -15.57
CA LEU A 193 3.54 17.12 -15.26
C LEU A 193 4.40 17.80 -14.18
N LEU A 194 5.24 17.05 -13.46
CA LEU A 194 6.14 17.61 -12.46
C LEU A 194 7.23 18.51 -13.10
N PRO A 195 7.77 19.49 -12.36
CA PRO A 195 8.75 20.44 -12.88
C PRO A 195 10.02 19.79 -13.44
N GLU A 196 10.50 18.72 -12.83
CA GLU A 196 11.74 18.01 -13.21
C GLU A 196 11.62 17.29 -14.56
N CYS A 197 10.39 17.02 -15.04
CA CYS A 197 10.18 16.40 -16.33
C CYS A 197 10.54 17.38 -17.47
N PRO A 198 11.42 17.02 -18.41
CA PRO A 198 11.97 17.92 -19.43
C PRO A 198 11.02 18.25 -20.59
N LEU A 199 9.76 17.81 -20.52
CA LEU A 199 8.76 18.07 -21.56
C LEU A 199 8.43 19.56 -21.67
N SER A 200 8.18 20.01 -22.90
CA SER A 200 7.77 21.39 -23.18
C SER A 200 6.45 21.75 -22.49
N SER A 201 6.23 23.05 -22.23
CA SER A 201 4.95 23.53 -21.67
C SER A 201 3.76 23.17 -22.57
N LEU A 202 3.92 23.21 -23.90
CA LEU A 202 2.88 22.82 -24.85
C LEU A 202 2.52 21.34 -24.72
N THR A 203 3.52 20.47 -24.58
CA THR A 203 3.35 19.04 -24.34
C THR A 203 2.59 18.81 -23.03
N LYS A 204 3.03 19.42 -21.93
CA LYS A 204 2.36 19.29 -20.63
C LYS A 204 0.90 19.77 -20.67
N GLU A 205 0.60 20.85 -21.39
CA GLU A 205 -0.77 21.35 -21.59
C GLU A 205 -1.66 20.40 -22.43
N TYR A 206 -1.08 19.64 -23.35
CA TYR A 206 -1.80 18.57 -24.05
C TYR A 206 -2.10 17.40 -23.11
N LEU A 207 -1.09 16.95 -22.35
CA LEU A 207 -1.23 15.80 -21.44
C LEU A 207 -2.31 16.05 -20.36
N LYS A 208 -2.42 17.29 -19.85
CA LYS A 208 -3.50 17.69 -18.91
C LYS A 208 -4.93 17.50 -19.43
N LYS A 209 -5.12 17.41 -20.75
CA LYS A 209 -6.43 17.26 -21.40
C LYS A 209 -6.79 15.81 -21.69
N LEU A 210 -5.89 14.89 -21.39
CA LEU A 210 -6.11 13.47 -21.53
C LEU A 210 -6.75 12.93 -20.25
N ASP A 211 -7.74 12.07 -20.42
CA ASP A 211 -8.45 11.38 -19.35
C ASP A 211 -8.38 9.85 -19.55
N GLU A 212 -8.97 9.11 -18.63
CA GLU A 212 -8.93 7.65 -18.62
C GLU A 212 -9.54 7.00 -19.89
N ASN A 213 -10.36 7.72 -20.67
CA ASN A 213 -10.95 7.24 -21.93
C ASN A 213 -10.04 7.45 -23.15
N ASP A 214 -8.97 8.25 -23.03
CA ASP A 214 -8.08 8.57 -24.14
C ASP A 214 -7.00 7.50 -24.36
N THR A 215 -7.44 6.25 -24.44
CA THR A 215 -6.56 5.10 -24.64
C THR A 215 -7.06 4.21 -25.77
N TYR A 216 -6.13 3.57 -26.46
CA TYR A 216 -6.40 2.61 -27.51
C TYR A 216 -5.58 1.33 -27.29
N ILE A 217 -6.21 0.17 -27.47
CA ILE A 217 -5.56 -1.13 -27.41
C ILE A 217 -5.55 -1.69 -28.83
N ALA A 218 -4.36 -1.81 -29.41
CA ALA A 218 -4.14 -2.51 -30.67
C ALA A 218 -3.96 -4.00 -30.41
N GLY A 219 -4.48 -4.83 -31.31
CA GLY A 219 -4.38 -6.28 -31.23
C GLY A 219 -5.21 -6.89 -30.11
N GLU A 220 -6.34 -6.28 -29.73
CA GLU A 220 -7.18 -6.76 -28.62
C GLU A 220 -7.63 -8.24 -28.79
N SER A 221 -7.73 -8.72 -30.02
CA SER A 221 -8.06 -10.11 -30.32
C SER A 221 -6.83 -11.04 -30.45
N PHE A 222 -5.60 -10.53 -30.46
CA PHE A 222 -4.37 -11.31 -30.59
C PHE A 222 -3.80 -11.69 -29.22
N SER A 223 -2.71 -12.48 -29.24
CA SER A 223 -2.03 -12.88 -28.01
C SER A 223 -1.19 -11.75 -27.41
N ASN A 224 -0.50 -10.96 -28.25
CA ASN A 224 0.16 -9.73 -27.84
C ASN A 224 -0.74 -8.52 -28.10
N LYS A 225 -0.86 -7.67 -27.07
CA LYS A 225 -1.64 -6.43 -27.07
C LYS A 225 -0.73 -5.24 -26.86
N TYR A 226 -1.14 -4.10 -27.41
CA TYR A 226 -0.37 -2.87 -27.32
C TYR A 226 -1.24 -1.68 -26.92
N ARG A 227 -0.90 -1.00 -25.82
CA ARG A 227 -1.59 0.21 -25.36
C ARG A 227 -0.92 1.49 -25.87
N LEU A 228 -1.77 2.38 -26.36
CA LEU A 228 -1.44 3.74 -26.74
C LEU A 228 -2.36 4.72 -26.04
N ILE A 229 -1.86 5.94 -25.84
CA ILE A 229 -2.61 7.05 -25.27
C ILE A 229 -2.77 8.14 -26.32
N GLY A 230 -3.98 8.69 -26.41
CA GLY A 230 -4.31 9.78 -27.31
C GLY A 230 -5.80 9.86 -27.59
N LYS A 231 -6.26 11.06 -27.92
CA LYS A 231 -7.63 11.32 -28.40
C LYS A 231 -7.90 10.47 -29.66
N ILE A 232 -9.14 10.07 -29.89
CA ILE A 232 -9.56 9.25 -31.06
C ILE A 232 -9.10 9.86 -32.42
N ALA A 233 -8.99 11.18 -32.52
CA ALA A 233 -8.55 11.88 -33.73
C ALA A 233 -7.03 11.81 -34.00
N ASN A 234 -6.23 11.26 -33.07
CA ASN A 234 -4.79 11.04 -33.24
C ASN A 234 -4.53 10.21 -34.51
N SER A 235 -3.59 10.65 -35.35
CA SER A 235 -3.28 9.99 -36.63
C SER A 235 -2.74 8.58 -36.47
N SER A 236 -1.83 8.33 -35.51
CA SER A 236 -1.30 6.98 -35.26
C SER A 236 -2.41 6.00 -34.85
N ILE A 237 -3.36 6.43 -34.02
CA ILE A 237 -4.53 5.61 -33.66
C ILE A 237 -5.42 5.35 -34.89
N ARG A 238 -5.64 6.34 -35.76
CA ARG A 238 -6.42 6.18 -36.99
C ARG A 238 -5.74 5.25 -37.99
N GLU A 239 -4.42 5.34 -38.12
CA GLU A 239 -3.61 4.46 -38.97
C GLU A 239 -3.63 3.03 -38.47
N LEU A 240 -3.54 2.80 -37.15
CA LEU A 240 -3.68 1.48 -36.54
C LEU A 240 -5.06 0.88 -36.77
N LYS A 241 -6.13 1.64 -36.50
CA LYS A 241 -7.51 1.19 -36.78
C LYS A 241 -7.69 0.81 -38.25
N LYS A 242 -7.09 1.57 -39.16
CA LYS A 242 -7.12 1.29 -40.59
C LYS A 242 -6.34 0.01 -40.90
N PHE A 243 -5.14 -0.15 -40.35
CA PHE A 243 -4.33 -1.35 -40.52
C PHE A 243 -5.07 -2.61 -40.04
N GLU A 244 -5.61 -2.60 -38.83
CA GLU A 244 -6.34 -3.74 -38.25
C GLU A 244 -7.59 -4.11 -39.06
N LYS A 245 -8.24 -3.11 -39.68
CA LYS A 245 -9.38 -3.33 -40.57
C LYS A 245 -8.96 -3.93 -41.93
N GLU A 246 -7.91 -3.39 -42.55
CA GLU A 246 -7.54 -3.68 -43.94
C GLU A 246 -6.55 -4.86 -44.08
N ASN A 247 -5.78 -5.17 -43.04
CA ASN A 247 -4.68 -6.15 -43.07
C ASN A 247 -4.86 -7.25 -42.01
N SER A 248 -6.11 -7.60 -41.69
CA SER A 248 -6.43 -8.66 -40.73
C SER A 248 -5.83 -10.03 -41.10
N ASP A 249 -5.56 -10.25 -42.38
CA ASP A 249 -4.90 -11.44 -42.94
C ASP A 249 -3.42 -11.55 -42.59
N LYS A 250 -2.73 -10.42 -42.32
CA LYS A 250 -1.32 -10.43 -41.89
C LYS A 250 -1.12 -10.90 -40.45
N GLY A 251 -2.21 -11.10 -39.71
CA GLY A 251 -2.19 -11.60 -38.35
C GLY A 251 -1.38 -10.73 -37.39
N GLU A 252 -0.90 -11.40 -36.34
CA GLU A 252 -0.20 -10.75 -35.23
C GLU A 252 1.20 -10.24 -35.63
N GLU A 253 1.96 -11.01 -36.41
CA GLU A 253 3.28 -10.60 -36.90
C GLU A 253 3.23 -9.32 -37.73
N GLY A 254 2.23 -9.19 -38.60
CA GLY A 254 2.03 -7.97 -39.38
C GLY A 254 1.71 -6.75 -38.52
N LEU A 255 0.93 -6.92 -37.44
CA LEU A 255 0.66 -5.84 -36.49
C LEU A 255 1.93 -5.39 -35.77
N LEU A 256 2.76 -6.34 -35.32
CA LEU A 256 4.03 -6.06 -34.67
C LEU A 256 4.99 -5.29 -35.59
N GLU A 257 5.11 -5.71 -36.85
CA GLU A 257 5.92 -5.01 -37.84
C GLU A 257 5.40 -3.57 -38.06
N PHE A 258 4.07 -3.41 -38.18
CA PHE A 258 3.46 -2.10 -38.36
C PHE A 258 3.67 -1.18 -37.15
N LEU A 259 3.55 -1.70 -35.93
CA LEU A 259 3.85 -0.97 -34.70
C LEU A 259 5.33 -0.53 -34.66
N LYS A 260 6.27 -1.40 -35.06
CA LYS A 260 7.69 -1.05 -35.18
C LYS A 260 7.89 0.08 -36.21
N GLN A 261 7.22 0.02 -37.36
CA GLN A 261 7.27 1.09 -38.36
C GLN A 261 6.66 2.42 -37.88
N LEU A 262 5.58 2.38 -37.11
CA LEU A 262 4.98 3.58 -36.52
C LEU A 262 5.88 4.19 -35.44
N SER A 263 6.46 3.35 -34.58
CA SER A 263 7.37 3.76 -33.51
C SER A 263 8.62 4.46 -34.05
N THR A 264 9.22 3.92 -35.12
CA THR A 264 10.44 4.49 -35.75
C THR A 264 10.20 5.81 -36.48
N LYS A 265 8.98 6.03 -36.99
CA LYS A 265 8.57 7.31 -37.61
C LYS A 265 8.04 8.32 -36.57
N SER A 266 7.81 7.87 -35.35
CA SER A 266 7.24 8.65 -34.27
C SER A 266 8.37 9.25 -33.43
N HIS A 267 8.40 10.57 -33.34
CA HIS A 267 9.25 11.25 -32.35
C HIS A 267 8.68 11.16 -30.92
N PHE A 268 7.70 10.29 -30.68
CA PHE A 268 7.04 10.05 -29.39
C PHE A 268 6.66 11.37 -28.69
N PHE A 269 7.27 11.65 -27.52
CA PHE A 269 7.06 12.86 -26.74
C PHE A 269 7.89 14.07 -27.20
N ASP A 270 8.87 13.88 -28.08
CA ASP A 270 9.72 14.92 -28.69
C ASP A 270 9.08 15.55 -29.96
N SER A 271 7.93 15.03 -30.39
CA SER A 271 7.25 15.49 -31.60
C SER A 271 6.65 16.90 -31.48
N GLU A 272 6.88 17.74 -32.49
CA GLU A 272 6.22 19.05 -32.62
C GLU A 272 4.70 18.94 -32.81
N GLU A 273 4.22 17.80 -33.36
CA GLU A 273 2.80 17.47 -33.49
C GLU A 273 2.38 16.33 -32.55
N LEU A 274 2.60 16.51 -31.25
CA LEU A 274 2.31 15.50 -30.22
C LEU A 274 0.90 14.87 -30.32
N LYS A 275 -0.12 15.67 -30.64
CA LYS A 275 -1.52 15.21 -30.81
C LYS A 275 -1.71 14.14 -31.91
N ASN A 276 -0.74 14.02 -32.80
CA ASN A 276 -0.69 13.12 -33.96
C ASN A 276 0.37 12.00 -33.77
N SER A 277 1.07 11.98 -32.64
CA SER A 277 2.20 11.09 -32.41
C SER A 277 1.79 9.77 -31.76
N PHE A 278 2.66 8.77 -31.89
CA PHE A 278 2.48 7.45 -31.27
C PHE A 278 3.00 7.52 -29.82
N LEU A 279 2.10 7.40 -28.84
CA LEU A 279 2.42 7.56 -27.42
C LEU A 279 2.12 6.26 -26.65
N PRO A 280 3.06 5.31 -26.58
CA PRO A 280 2.92 4.09 -25.78
C PRO A 280 3.18 4.44 -24.31
N CYS A 281 2.11 4.75 -23.59
CA CYS A 281 2.15 5.23 -22.21
C CYS A 281 1.08 4.56 -21.36
N ASP A 282 1.33 4.47 -20.06
CA ASP A 282 0.41 3.95 -19.05
C ASP A 282 -0.90 4.74 -18.98
N ILE A 283 -2.03 4.08 -18.75
CA ILE A 283 -3.34 4.72 -18.52
C ILE A 283 -3.35 5.64 -17.29
N GLY A 284 -2.45 5.39 -16.33
CA GLY A 284 -2.22 6.21 -15.16
C GLY A 284 -1.67 7.60 -15.47
N LEU A 285 -1.35 7.93 -16.74
CA LEU A 285 -1.20 9.32 -17.17
C LEU A 285 -2.41 10.18 -16.75
N SER A 286 -3.61 9.61 -16.72
CA SER A 286 -4.84 10.28 -16.24
C SER A 286 -4.75 10.77 -14.78
N PHE A 287 -3.83 10.22 -13.98
CA PHE A 287 -3.57 10.65 -12.58
C PHE A 287 -2.55 11.79 -12.48
N ALA A 288 -1.81 12.09 -13.55
CA ALA A 288 -0.78 13.12 -13.53
C ALA A 288 -1.32 14.51 -13.11
N PRO A 289 -2.54 14.95 -13.51
CA PRO A 289 -3.10 16.22 -13.03
C PRO A 289 -3.29 16.25 -11.52
N PHE A 290 -3.81 15.18 -10.93
CA PHE A 290 -4.00 15.05 -9.48
C PHE A 290 -2.67 15.05 -8.72
N ILE A 291 -1.69 14.28 -9.22
CA ILE A 291 -0.33 14.28 -8.65
C ILE A 291 0.26 15.69 -8.69
N LYS A 292 0.11 16.41 -9.80
CA LYS A 292 0.66 17.78 -9.91
C LYS A 292 -0.09 18.80 -9.03
N GLU A 293 -1.36 18.57 -8.75
CA GLU A 293 -2.18 19.40 -7.85
C GLU A 293 -1.73 19.27 -6.39
N ILE A 294 -1.39 18.05 -5.96
CA ILE A 294 -1.03 17.77 -4.56
C ILE A 294 0.47 17.96 -4.29
N PHE A 295 1.31 17.69 -5.28
CA PHE A 295 2.76 17.71 -5.14
C PHE A 295 3.39 18.79 -6.02
N ASP A 296 4.19 19.65 -5.38
CA ASP A 296 4.86 20.75 -6.06
C ASP A 296 5.94 20.24 -7.02
N ASP A 297 6.72 19.26 -6.54
CA ASP A 297 7.89 18.72 -7.21
C ASP A 297 8.11 17.22 -6.91
N LEU A 298 9.11 16.62 -7.55
CA LEU A 298 9.41 15.20 -7.39
C LEU A 298 9.84 14.82 -5.98
N ARG A 299 10.53 15.72 -5.24
CA ARG A 299 10.95 15.44 -3.87
C ARG A 299 9.74 15.35 -2.95
N SER A 300 8.81 16.29 -3.07
CA SER A 300 7.55 16.32 -2.31
C SER A 300 6.71 15.08 -2.61
N PHE A 301 6.64 14.64 -3.87
CA PHE A 301 5.97 13.39 -4.25
C PHE A 301 6.60 12.18 -3.57
N LEU A 302 7.90 11.93 -3.78
CA LEU A 302 8.58 10.75 -3.23
C LEU A 302 8.50 10.67 -1.69
N THR A 303 8.70 11.80 -1.03
CA THR A 303 8.63 11.88 0.44
C THR A 303 7.22 11.59 0.94
N SER A 304 6.22 12.23 0.33
CA SER A 304 4.83 12.11 0.77
C SER A 304 4.23 10.74 0.46
N ILE A 305 4.63 10.08 -0.63
CA ILE A 305 4.16 8.72 -0.92
C ILE A 305 4.56 7.74 0.20
N GLN A 306 5.78 7.85 0.74
CA GLN A 306 6.18 7.05 1.89
C GLN A 306 5.29 7.33 3.10
N ASP A 307 5.04 8.60 3.41
CA ASP A 307 4.20 9.00 4.55
C ASP A 307 2.74 8.52 4.37
N ILE A 308 2.20 8.63 3.16
CA ILE A 308 0.86 8.13 2.78
C ILE A 308 0.77 6.63 3.01
N ILE A 309 1.73 5.85 2.52
CA ILE A 309 1.74 4.39 2.69
C ILE A 309 1.85 4.02 4.17
N GLN A 310 2.71 4.70 4.94
CA GLN A 310 2.82 4.47 6.38
C GLN A 310 1.50 4.76 7.11
N ASP A 311 0.80 5.84 6.75
CA ASP A 311 -0.50 6.18 7.33
C ASP A 311 -1.60 5.17 6.93
N GLN A 312 -1.61 4.71 5.67
CA GLN A 312 -2.51 3.64 5.23
C GLN A 312 -2.32 2.38 6.05
N ILE A 313 -1.07 1.93 6.22
CA ILE A 313 -0.73 0.73 6.98
C ILE A 313 -1.13 0.86 8.45
N LYS A 314 -0.83 2.01 9.06
CA LYS A 314 -1.17 2.30 10.46
C LYS A 314 -2.69 2.30 10.66
N THR A 315 -3.42 2.96 9.76
CA THR A 315 -4.87 3.08 9.84
C THR A 315 -5.54 1.73 9.69
N VAL A 316 -5.18 0.94 8.68
CA VAL A 316 -5.74 -0.41 8.46
C VAL A 316 -5.38 -1.37 9.59
N SER A 317 -4.17 -1.25 10.15
CA SER A 317 -3.74 -2.07 11.29
C SER A 317 -4.56 -1.81 12.55
N THR A 318 -5.07 -0.59 12.70
CA THR A 318 -5.89 -0.19 13.85
C THR A 318 -7.36 -0.48 13.59
N ASN A 319 -7.81 -0.19 12.37
CA ASN A 319 -9.20 -0.26 11.92
C ASN A 319 -9.28 -1.14 10.67
N TRP A 320 -9.47 -2.45 10.87
CA TRP A 320 -9.61 -3.37 9.74
C TRP A 320 -10.95 -3.13 9.02
N PRO A 321 -10.97 -2.86 7.70
CA PRO A 321 -12.18 -2.44 6.99
C PRO A 321 -13.24 -3.53 6.81
N PHE A 322 -12.83 -4.80 6.71
CA PHE A 322 -13.69 -5.92 6.33
C PHE A 322 -14.02 -6.84 7.50
N GLU A 323 -14.32 -6.28 8.67
CA GLU A 323 -14.70 -7.06 9.84
C GLU A 323 -16.18 -7.44 9.89
N GLU A 324 -16.50 -8.55 10.55
CA GLU A 324 -17.87 -8.92 10.89
C GLU A 324 -18.52 -7.81 11.73
N GLY A 325 -19.76 -7.44 11.38
CA GLY A 325 -20.48 -6.37 12.05
C GLY A 325 -19.94 -4.95 11.78
N SER A 326 -19.17 -4.76 10.70
CA SER A 326 -18.74 -3.42 10.26
C SER A 326 -19.92 -2.49 9.97
N GLU A 327 -19.67 -1.18 9.90
CA GLU A 327 -20.72 -0.20 9.56
C GLU A 327 -21.35 -0.47 8.18
N PHE A 328 -20.58 -0.99 7.22
CA PHE A 328 -21.11 -1.44 5.94
C PHE A 328 -22.13 -2.58 6.12
N ALA A 329 -21.75 -3.62 6.88
CA ALA A 329 -22.61 -4.78 7.14
C ALA A 329 -23.89 -4.38 7.88
N LYS A 330 -23.78 -3.53 8.92
CA LYS A 330 -24.93 -2.92 9.61
C LYS A 330 -25.82 -2.13 8.67
N SER A 331 -25.23 -1.36 7.73
CA SER A 331 -26.00 -0.57 6.77
C SER A 331 -26.88 -1.42 5.86
N LEU A 332 -26.60 -2.71 5.69
CA LEU A 332 -27.41 -3.66 4.90
C LEU A 332 -28.15 -4.69 5.77
N GLU A 333 -27.95 -4.66 7.09
CA GLU A 333 -28.45 -5.64 8.07
C GLU A 333 -28.04 -7.07 7.72
N ILE A 334 -26.74 -7.25 7.45
CA ILE A 334 -26.07 -8.52 7.23
C ILE A 334 -24.92 -8.68 8.23
N ASN A 335 -24.35 -9.89 8.32
CA ASN A 335 -23.28 -10.16 9.30
C ASN A 335 -21.91 -9.76 8.75
N LEU A 336 -21.60 -10.15 7.51
CA LEU A 336 -20.32 -9.91 6.87
C LEU A 336 -20.43 -8.80 5.81
N PRO A 337 -19.40 -7.98 5.61
CA PRO A 337 -19.39 -6.95 4.56
C PRO A 337 -19.11 -7.54 3.17
N ILE A 338 -19.79 -8.65 2.85
CA ILE A 338 -19.62 -9.42 1.62
C ILE A 338 -20.96 -9.48 0.88
N ILE A 339 -20.91 -9.22 -0.42
CA ILE A 339 -22.01 -9.40 -1.36
C ILE A 339 -21.65 -10.52 -2.32
N GLN A 340 -22.55 -11.49 -2.49
CA GLN A 340 -22.53 -12.39 -3.63
C GLN A 340 -23.25 -11.70 -4.78
N GLY A 341 -22.50 -11.17 -5.76
CA GLY A 341 -23.07 -10.38 -6.86
C GLY A 341 -24.03 -11.20 -7.74
N PRO A 342 -25.06 -10.62 -8.37
CA PRO A 342 -26.08 -11.38 -9.09
C PRO A 342 -25.46 -12.16 -10.27
N MET A 343 -25.66 -13.47 -10.31
CA MET A 343 -25.13 -14.35 -11.36
C MET A 343 -26.29 -14.98 -12.13
N ALA A 344 -26.49 -14.55 -13.39
CA ALA A 344 -27.58 -15.05 -14.24
C ALA A 344 -27.46 -16.56 -14.47
N ASN A 345 -28.59 -17.29 -14.40
CA ASN A 345 -28.67 -18.75 -14.43
C ASN A 345 -27.96 -19.46 -13.27
N ILE A 346 -27.50 -18.74 -12.24
CA ILE A 346 -26.87 -19.31 -11.06
C ILE A 346 -27.72 -18.99 -9.83
N THR A 347 -27.89 -17.70 -9.53
CA THR A 347 -28.66 -17.23 -8.36
C THR A 347 -30.12 -16.93 -8.67
N ASP A 348 -30.63 -17.56 -9.73
CA ASP A 348 -32.03 -17.91 -9.94
C ASP A 348 -32.39 -19.25 -9.25
N LYS A 349 -31.41 -19.97 -8.69
CA LYS A 349 -31.63 -21.11 -7.80
C LYS A 349 -31.54 -20.68 -6.33
N THR A 350 -32.66 -20.83 -5.62
CA THR A 350 -32.87 -20.29 -4.28
C THR A 350 -31.97 -20.94 -3.22
N ASP A 351 -31.75 -22.25 -3.30
CA ASP A 351 -30.99 -23.00 -2.29
C ASP A 351 -29.53 -22.54 -2.17
N PHE A 352 -28.88 -22.14 -3.27
CA PHE A 352 -27.53 -21.58 -3.23
C PHE A 352 -27.49 -20.21 -2.55
N ALA A 353 -28.42 -19.32 -2.92
CA ALA A 353 -28.55 -18.00 -2.31
C ALA A 353 -28.82 -18.10 -0.79
N ILE A 354 -29.60 -19.09 -0.36
CA ILE A 354 -29.83 -19.37 1.07
C ILE A 354 -28.52 -19.77 1.76
N LYS A 355 -27.70 -20.66 1.15
CA LYS A 355 -26.40 -21.06 1.72
C LYS A 355 -25.45 -19.88 1.89
N VAL A 356 -25.42 -18.94 0.95
CA VAL A 356 -24.64 -17.70 1.07
C VAL A 356 -25.08 -16.86 2.27
N ALA A 357 -26.39 -16.76 2.49
CA ALA A 357 -26.97 -16.00 3.60
C ALA A 357 -26.73 -16.66 4.97
N GLU A 358 -26.85 -18.00 5.04
CA GLU A 358 -26.52 -18.78 6.23
C GLU A 358 -25.08 -18.53 6.71
N GLU A 359 -24.15 -18.31 5.76
CA GLU A 359 -22.75 -17.98 6.03
C GLU A 359 -22.48 -16.45 6.13
N GLY A 360 -23.54 -15.65 6.28
CA GLY A 360 -23.47 -14.25 6.75
C GLY A 360 -23.32 -13.17 5.67
N ALA A 361 -23.14 -13.52 4.40
CA ALA A 361 -23.05 -12.58 3.28
C ALA A 361 -24.43 -12.18 2.73
N LEU A 362 -24.51 -11.09 1.96
CA LEU A 362 -25.73 -10.69 1.25
C LEU A 362 -25.89 -11.52 -0.04
N PRO A 363 -26.90 -12.40 -0.14
CA PRO A 363 -27.23 -13.04 -1.41
C PRO A 363 -27.98 -12.08 -2.34
N VAL A 364 -27.67 -12.14 -3.63
CA VAL A 364 -28.39 -11.36 -4.66
C VAL A 364 -29.06 -12.31 -5.65
N LEU A 365 -30.40 -12.29 -5.66
CA LEU A 365 -31.21 -13.06 -6.60
C LEU A 365 -31.10 -12.46 -8.01
N ALA A 366 -30.65 -13.24 -8.99
CA ALA A 366 -30.44 -12.76 -10.35
C ALA A 366 -31.74 -12.81 -11.18
N MET A 367 -32.46 -11.70 -11.26
CA MET A 367 -33.76 -11.64 -11.95
C MET A 367 -33.66 -11.11 -13.38
N GLY A 368 -32.55 -10.46 -13.76
CA GLY A 368 -32.45 -9.69 -15.00
C GLY A 368 -32.81 -10.44 -16.30
N GLY A 369 -32.58 -11.76 -16.35
CA GLY A 369 -32.91 -12.60 -17.51
C GLY A 369 -34.32 -13.21 -17.48
N LEU A 370 -34.98 -13.20 -16.32
CA LEU A 370 -36.21 -13.93 -16.06
C LEU A 370 -37.46 -13.18 -16.55
N LEU A 371 -38.47 -13.93 -16.97
CA LEU A 371 -39.83 -13.47 -17.20
C LEU A 371 -40.52 -13.14 -15.88
N LYS A 372 -41.69 -12.49 -15.97
CA LYS A 372 -42.44 -12.06 -14.80
C LYS A 372 -42.89 -13.26 -13.96
N GLU A 373 -43.42 -14.28 -14.61
CA GLU A 373 -43.96 -15.49 -14.00
C GLU A 373 -42.85 -16.29 -13.29
N GLU A 374 -41.67 -16.39 -13.91
CA GLU A 374 -40.48 -17.03 -13.32
C GLU A 374 -40.01 -16.30 -12.04
N VAL A 375 -40.10 -14.97 -12.01
CA VAL A 375 -39.77 -14.19 -10.79
C VAL A 375 -40.84 -14.35 -9.71
N GLU A 376 -42.11 -14.51 -10.07
CA GLU A 376 -43.17 -14.82 -9.11
C GLU A 376 -42.92 -16.18 -8.43
N GLU A 377 -42.56 -17.20 -9.21
CA GLU A 377 -42.19 -18.53 -8.71
C GLU A 377 -40.92 -18.48 -7.85
N LEU A 378 -39.90 -17.76 -8.31
CA LEU A 378 -38.64 -17.56 -7.58
C LEU A 378 -38.90 -16.98 -6.18
N PHE A 379 -39.71 -15.92 -6.07
CA PHE A 379 -40.04 -15.33 -4.78
C PHE A 379 -40.90 -16.25 -3.92
N ALA A 380 -41.85 -16.98 -4.50
CA ALA A 380 -42.68 -17.93 -3.76
C ALA A 380 -41.82 -19.03 -3.13
N GLU A 381 -40.87 -19.59 -3.88
CA GLU A 381 -39.94 -20.59 -3.36
C GLU A 381 -39.00 -19.97 -2.33
N PHE A 382 -38.32 -18.88 -2.66
CA PHE A 382 -37.30 -18.27 -1.82
C PHE A 382 -37.87 -17.83 -0.47
N ASN A 383 -38.98 -17.09 -0.46
CA ASN A 383 -39.60 -16.58 0.77
C ASN A 383 -40.16 -17.70 1.68
N SER A 384 -40.42 -18.89 1.13
CA SER A 384 -40.87 -20.04 1.93
C SER A 384 -39.75 -20.66 2.77
N LYS A 385 -38.49 -20.52 2.33
CA LYS A 385 -37.30 -21.13 2.94
C LYS A 385 -36.37 -20.12 3.62
N PHE A 386 -36.37 -18.86 3.18
CA PHE A 386 -35.37 -17.87 3.57
C PHE A 386 -35.49 -17.45 5.06
N PRO A 387 -34.36 -17.31 5.79
CA PRO A 387 -34.37 -16.87 7.19
C PRO A 387 -35.00 -15.48 7.38
N LYS A 388 -35.92 -15.35 8.35
CA LYS A 388 -36.65 -14.08 8.60
C LYS A 388 -35.80 -12.96 9.21
N ASN A 389 -34.61 -13.26 9.71
CA ASN A 389 -33.71 -12.36 10.42
C ASN A 389 -32.51 -11.89 9.58
N GLN A 390 -32.56 -12.09 8.26
CA GLN A 390 -31.52 -11.68 7.33
C GLN A 390 -32.12 -10.89 6.16
N ASN A 391 -31.31 -10.04 5.54
CA ASN A 391 -31.67 -9.35 4.31
C ASN A 391 -31.09 -10.05 3.08
N TYR A 392 -31.75 -9.85 1.94
CA TYR A 392 -31.34 -10.30 0.63
C TYR A 392 -31.59 -9.17 -0.39
N ALA A 393 -30.99 -9.27 -1.57
CA ALA A 393 -31.21 -8.31 -2.64
C ALA A 393 -31.83 -8.95 -3.89
N GLY A 394 -32.69 -8.19 -4.56
CA GLY A 394 -33.10 -8.50 -5.94
C GLY A 394 -32.19 -7.77 -6.94
N GLY A 395 -31.52 -8.53 -7.79
CA GLY A 395 -30.64 -8.01 -8.85
C GLY A 395 -31.38 -7.82 -10.17
N ILE A 396 -31.40 -6.59 -10.69
CA ILE A 396 -32.06 -6.22 -11.95
C ILE A 396 -31.07 -5.64 -12.97
N ILE A 397 -31.45 -5.70 -14.25
CA ILE A 397 -30.74 -5.03 -15.35
C ILE A 397 -31.45 -3.71 -15.66
N GLY A 398 -30.71 -2.62 -15.60
CA GLY A 398 -31.20 -1.26 -15.76
C GLY A 398 -31.22 -0.74 -17.20
N LEU A 399 -30.88 -1.56 -18.19
CA LEU A 399 -30.89 -1.17 -19.61
C LEU A 399 -32.31 -0.87 -20.11
N GLU A 400 -32.47 0.14 -20.95
CA GLU A 400 -33.80 0.55 -21.45
C GLU A 400 -34.44 -0.49 -22.37
N VAL A 401 -33.64 -1.30 -23.07
CA VAL A 401 -34.13 -2.45 -23.86
C VAL A 401 -34.82 -3.51 -23.00
N MET A 402 -34.56 -3.53 -21.68
CA MET A 402 -35.18 -4.45 -20.71
C MET A 402 -36.35 -3.81 -19.94
N LYS A 403 -36.81 -2.61 -20.33
CA LYS A 403 -37.76 -1.80 -19.56
C LYS A 403 -38.99 -2.60 -19.11
N GLU A 404 -39.67 -3.29 -20.03
CA GLU A 404 -40.91 -4.00 -19.70
C GLU A 404 -40.70 -5.07 -18.62
N ARG A 405 -39.67 -5.92 -18.79
CA ARG A 405 -39.30 -6.94 -17.79
C ARG A 405 -38.86 -6.30 -16.47
N ARG A 406 -38.03 -5.27 -16.54
CA ARG A 406 -37.52 -4.51 -15.39
C ARG A 406 -38.67 -3.91 -14.56
N GLU A 407 -39.68 -3.32 -15.19
CA GLU A 407 -40.84 -2.78 -14.47
C GLU A 407 -41.67 -3.88 -13.80
N ALA A 408 -41.80 -5.05 -14.44
CA ALA A 408 -42.44 -6.20 -13.83
C ALA A 408 -41.65 -6.68 -12.59
N HIS A 409 -40.32 -6.81 -12.70
CA HIS A 409 -39.45 -7.20 -11.57
C HIS A 409 -39.56 -6.22 -10.41
N ILE A 410 -39.48 -4.90 -10.67
CA ILE A 410 -39.62 -3.86 -9.64
C ILE A 410 -40.98 -3.94 -8.94
N SER A 411 -42.05 -4.18 -9.70
CA SER A 411 -43.40 -4.34 -9.14
C SER A 411 -43.51 -5.58 -8.25
N LEU A 412 -42.89 -6.69 -8.65
CA LEU A 412 -42.83 -7.93 -7.86
C LEU A 412 -41.97 -7.79 -6.60
N MET A 413 -40.84 -7.08 -6.68
CA MET A 413 -40.01 -6.76 -5.52
C MET A 413 -40.80 -5.94 -4.48
N ALA A 414 -41.53 -4.92 -4.94
CA ALA A 414 -42.39 -4.12 -4.06
C ALA A 414 -43.51 -4.96 -3.42
N LYS A 415 -44.16 -5.83 -4.20
CA LYS A 415 -45.19 -6.77 -3.71
C LYS A 415 -44.65 -7.72 -2.64
N ASN A 416 -43.43 -8.22 -2.83
CA ASN A 416 -42.76 -9.16 -1.92
C ASN A 416 -41.99 -8.46 -0.80
N LYS A 417 -42.03 -7.12 -0.70
CA LYS A 417 -41.29 -6.32 0.29
C LYS A 417 -39.78 -6.64 0.32
N THR A 418 -39.20 -6.85 -0.86
CA THR A 418 -37.75 -7.07 -0.98
C THR A 418 -36.98 -5.88 -0.41
N PRO A 419 -36.02 -6.06 0.52
CA PRO A 419 -35.44 -4.94 1.25
C PRO A 419 -34.43 -4.15 0.41
N ILE A 420 -33.72 -4.82 -0.49
CA ILE A 420 -32.61 -4.24 -1.26
C ILE A 420 -32.77 -4.53 -2.76
N CYS A 421 -32.52 -3.54 -3.59
CA CYS A 421 -32.43 -3.66 -5.04
C CYS A 421 -31.00 -3.35 -5.52
N LEU A 422 -30.37 -4.32 -6.17
CA LEU A 422 -29.09 -4.12 -6.83
C LEU A 422 -29.32 -3.88 -8.32
N ILE A 423 -28.79 -2.77 -8.84
CA ILE A 423 -29.03 -2.31 -10.20
C ILE A 423 -27.75 -2.42 -11.01
N ALA A 424 -27.70 -3.38 -11.93
CA ALA A 424 -26.62 -3.52 -12.91
C ALA A 424 -26.97 -2.73 -14.19
N ALA A 425 -26.00 -2.04 -14.79
CA ALA A 425 -26.18 -1.30 -16.06
C ALA A 425 -27.41 -0.37 -16.09
N GLY A 426 -27.68 0.35 -14.98
CA GLY A 426 -28.82 1.26 -14.84
C GLY A 426 -28.44 2.72 -14.67
N SER A 427 -29.43 3.61 -14.80
CA SER A 427 -29.25 5.05 -14.57
C SER A 427 -29.44 5.43 -13.11
N ILE A 428 -28.84 6.55 -12.69
CA ILE A 428 -29.04 7.09 -11.34
C ILE A 428 -30.51 7.42 -11.10
N GLN A 429 -31.24 7.90 -12.10
CA GLN A 429 -32.66 8.22 -12.00
C GLN A 429 -33.52 6.99 -11.72
N LEU A 430 -33.15 5.83 -12.27
CA LEU A 430 -33.80 4.55 -11.96
C LEU A 430 -33.61 4.19 -10.48
N ALA A 431 -32.38 4.32 -9.97
CA ALA A 431 -32.09 4.08 -8.55
C ALA A 431 -32.90 5.03 -7.65
N THR A 432 -32.93 6.33 -7.95
CA THR A 432 -33.71 7.31 -7.18
C THR A 432 -35.19 6.96 -7.15
N ARG A 433 -35.74 6.45 -8.26
CA ARG A 433 -37.16 6.02 -8.31
C ARG A 433 -37.40 4.81 -7.41
N ILE A 434 -36.52 3.82 -7.43
CA ILE A 434 -36.65 2.61 -6.62
C ILE A 434 -36.51 2.93 -5.12
N GLN A 435 -35.61 3.85 -4.75
CA GLN A 435 -35.50 4.34 -3.36
C GLN A 435 -36.80 4.97 -2.86
N LYS A 436 -37.49 5.75 -3.70
CA LYS A 436 -38.81 6.33 -3.35
C LYS A 436 -39.90 5.27 -3.13
N MET A 437 -39.69 4.04 -3.58
CA MET A 437 -40.59 2.91 -3.32
C MET A 437 -40.29 2.20 -1.98
N GLY A 438 -39.31 2.68 -1.21
CA GLY A 438 -38.95 2.17 0.12
C GLY A 438 -37.85 1.10 0.12
N MET A 439 -37.29 0.75 -1.04
CA MET A 439 -36.19 -0.21 -1.14
C MET A 439 -34.84 0.50 -1.03
N LYS A 440 -33.88 -0.12 -0.34
CA LYS A 440 -32.48 0.33 -0.40
C LYS A 440 -31.92 -0.01 -1.78
N THR A 441 -31.11 0.87 -2.38
CA THR A 441 -30.55 0.63 -3.71
C THR A 441 -29.04 0.57 -3.66
N ILE A 442 -28.47 -0.48 -4.27
CA ILE A 442 -27.04 -0.60 -4.54
C ILE A 442 -26.86 -0.45 -6.05
N ILE A 443 -26.14 0.59 -6.49
CA ILE A 443 -25.96 0.88 -7.91
C ILE A 443 -24.54 0.59 -8.37
N HIS A 444 -24.42 -0.09 -9.50
CA HIS A 444 -23.13 -0.30 -10.14
C HIS A 444 -22.64 0.99 -10.82
N THR A 445 -21.46 1.47 -10.45
CA THR A 445 -20.82 2.67 -11.02
C THR A 445 -19.45 2.30 -11.64
N PRO A 446 -19.42 1.81 -12.89
CA PRO A 446 -18.20 1.33 -13.56
C PRO A 446 -17.29 2.46 -14.07
N ALA A 447 -17.54 3.72 -13.73
CA ALA A 447 -16.76 4.88 -14.16
C ALA A 447 -16.90 6.04 -13.16
N LEU A 448 -15.89 6.92 -13.11
CA LEU A 448 -15.87 8.09 -12.24
C LEU A 448 -17.04 9.04 -12.49
N SER A 449 -17.46 9.21 -13.75
CA SER A 449 -18.60 10.05 -14.12
C SER A 449 -19.92 9.59 -13.49
N LEU A 450 -20.19 8.28 -13.52
CA LEU A 450 -21.38 7.69 -12.89
C LEU A 450 -21.32 7.77 -11.38
N PHE A 451 -20.15 7.58 -10.77
CA PHE A 451 -19.98 7.76 -9.33
C PHE A 451 -20.26 9.20 -8.90
N LYS A 452 -19.71 10.19 -9.60
CA LYS A 452 -19.98 11.62 -9.36
C LYS A 452 -21.48 11.93 -9.47
N GLU A 453 -22.16 11.35 -10.47
CA GLU A 453 -23.60 11.48 -10.60
C GLU A 453 -24.34 10.85 -9.42
N ALA A 454 -23.97 9.63 -9.00
CA ALA A 454 -24.55 8.97 -7.83
C ALA A 454 -24.43 9.82 -6.55
N MET A 455 -23.26 10.41 -6.29
CA MET A 455 -23.03 11.29 -5.15
C MET A 455 -23.90 12.54 -5.20
N LYS A 456 -24.01 13.17 -6.38
CA LYS A 456 -24.85 14.36 -6.59
C LYS A 456 -26.32 14.12 -6.25
N TYR A 457 -26.83 12.91 -6.49
CA TYR A 457 -28.21 12.53 -6.18
C TYR A 457 -28.39 11.85 -4.81
N GLY A 458 -27.34 11.82 -3.97
CA GLY A 458 -27.41 11.32 -2.59
C GLY A 458 -27.48 9.79 -2.48
N HIS A 459 -26.99 9.05 -3.48
CA HIS A 459 -26.90 7.59 -3.39
C HIS A 459 -25.68 7.19 -2.55
N GLN A 460 -25.91 6.45 -1.46
CA GLN A 460 -24.86 6.08 -0.52
C GLN A 460 -24.30 4.66 -0.70
N HIS A 461 -24.93 3.79 -1.49
CA HIS A 461 -24.47 2.42 -1.72
C HIS A 461 -24.11 2.21 -3.20
N VAL A 462 -22.82 2.03 -3.47
CA VAL A 462 -22.30 1.91 -4.83
C VAL A 462 -21.34 0.73 -4.96
N ILE A 463 -21.33 0.09 -6.13
CA ILE A 463 -20.37 -0.96 -6.49
C ILE A 463 -19.37 -0.37 -7.49
N LEU A 464 -18.08 -0.57 -7.22
CA LEU A 464 -16.98 -0.25 -8.13
C LEU A 464 -16.41 -1.56 -8.67
N GLU A 465 -16.88 -1.98 -9.85
CA GLU A 465 -16.43 -3.22 -10.48
C GLU A 465 -15.37 -2.97 -11.54
N GLY A 466 -14.19 -3.57 -11.37
CA GLY A 466 -13.14 -3.59 -12.37
C GLY A 466 -13.36 -4.61 -13.48
N SER A 467 -12.77 -4.36 -14.65
CA SER A 467 -12.93 -5.16 -15.87
C SER A 467 -12.33 -6.57 -15.82
N GLU A 468 -11.60 -6.93 -14.76
CA GLU A 468 -11.18 -8.30 -14.46
C GLU A 468 -12.32 -9.18 -13.88
N CYS A 469 -13.49 -8.60 -13.58
CA CYS A 469 -14.67 -9.35 -13.16
C CYS A 469 -15.15 -10.32 -14.26
N GLY A 470 -15.95 -11.32 -13.86
CA GLY A 470 -16.55 -12.27 -14.79
C GLY A 470 -17.86 -11.76 -15.38
N GLY A 471 -18.17 -12.17 -16.61
CA GLY A 471 -19.39 -11.74 -17.28
C GLY A 471 -19.24 -10.39 -17.96
N HIS A 472 -20.29 -9.58 -18.00
CA HIS A 472 -20.24 -8.30 -18.72
C HIS A 472 -19.32 -7.30 -18.01
N ILE A 473 -18.38 -6.70 -18.74
CA ILE A 473 -17.33 -5.86 -18.15
C ILE A 473 -17.35 -4.43 -18.70
N GLY A 474 -16.94 -3.49 -17.84
CA GLY A 474 -16.59 -2.13 -18.24
C GLY A 474 -15.23 -2.04 -18.94
N ILE A 475 -14.78 -0.81 -19.18
CA ILE A 475 -13.47 -0.54 -19.81
C ILE A 475 -12.36 -0.46 -18.75
N PHE A 476 -12.66 0.08 -17.57
CA PHE A 476 -11.68 0.35 -16.53
C PHE A 476 -11.39 -0.89 -15.68
N THR A 477 -10.12 -1.11 -15.38
CA THR A 477 -9.67 -2.13 -14.41
C THR A 477 -9.90 -1.63 -12.99
N SER A 478 -9.86 -2.53 -12.00
CA SER A 478 -10.05 -2.14 -10.60
C SER A 478 -9.07 -1.07 -10.15
N LEU A 479 -7.76 -1.25 -10.38
CA LEU A 479 -6.77 -0.28 -9.89
C LEU A 479 -6.99 1.11 -10.48
N THR A 480 -7.33 1.21 -11.77
CA THR A 480 -7.61 2.51 -12.39
C THR A 480 -8.90 3.13 -11.89
N LEU A 481 -9.98 2.34 -11.81
CA LEU A 481 -11.30 2.82 -11.37
C LEU A 481 -11.25 3.25 -9.90
N TRP A 482 -10.74 2.40 -9.02
CA TRP A 482 -10.70 2.65 -7.59
C TRP A 482 -9.79 3.84 -7.27
N GLU A 483 -8.62 3.94 -7.91
CA GLU A 483 -7.71 5.08 -7.71
C GLU A 483 -8.38 6.41 -8.08
N SER A 484 -9.00 6.50 -9.26
CA SER A 484 -9.77 7.68 -9.69
C SER A 484 -10.83 8.12 -8.68
N ILE A 485 -11.51 7.14 -8.05
CA ILE A 485 -12.55 7.40 -7.07
C ILE A 485 -11.94 7.87 -5.74
N LEU A 486 -10.87 7.24 -5.27
CA LEU A 486 -10.17 7.65 -4.05
C LEU A 486 -9.58 9.07 -4.20
N GLN A 487 -9.02 9.41 -5.36
CA GLN A 487 -8.57 10.77 -5.68
C GLN A 487 -9.72 11.78 -5.62
N TYR A 488 -10.86 11.44 -6.21
CA TYR A 488 -12.06 12.27 -6.13
C TYR A 488 -12.55 12.47 -4.70
N LEU A 489 -12.56 11.40 -3.89
CA LEU A 489 -12.95 11.47 -2.47
C LEU A 489 -12.01 12.39 -1.68
N SER A 490 -10.70 12.29 -1.88
CA SER A 490 -9.72 13.16 -1.22
C SER A 490 -9.94 14.64 -1.57
N ASN A 491 -10.13 14.96 -2.85
CA ASN A 491 -10.38 16.34 -3.29
C ASN A 491 -11.73 16.90 -2.80
N ASN A 492 -12.66 16.04 -2.40
CA ASN A 492 -14.00 16.44 -1.97
C ASN A 492 -14.32 16.04 -0.52
N ALA A 493 -13.31 15.72 0.30
CA ALA A 493 -13.50 15.24 1.67
C ALA A 493 -14.39 16.19 2.51
N ASN A 494 -14.21 17.51 2.35
CA ASN A 494 -14.99 18.54 3.05
C ASN A 494 -16.48 18.60 2.64
N GLN A 495 -16.87 17.97 1.53
CA GLN A 495 -18.24 17.93 1.04
C GLN A 495 -18.98 16.64 1.44
N ILE A 496 -18.26 15.67 2.02
CA ILE A 496 -18.79 14.38 2.44
C ILE A 496 -19.16 14.46 3.92
N SER A 497 -20.45 14.64 4.22
CA SER A 497 -20.95 14.74 5.59
C SER A 497 -21.22 13.39 6.26
N GLU A 498 -21.44 12.34 5.45
CA GLU A 498 -21.71 10.97 5.91
C GLU A 498 -20.86 9.99 5.09
N LYS A 499 -20.37 8.93 5.73
CA LYS A 499 -19.56 7.92 5.06
C LYS A 499 -20.32 7.24 3.92
N ILE A 500 -19.65 7.05 2.79
CA ILE A 500 -20.23 6.42 1.60
C ILE A 500 -19.99 4.91 1.68
N ASN A 501 -21.02 4.11 1.45
CA ASN A 501 -20.91 2.65 1.41
C ASN A 501 -20.41 2.20 0.03
N ILE A 502 -19.13 1.83 -0.06
CA ILE A 502 -18.46 1.48 -1.32
C ILE A 502 -18.14 -0.01 -1.32
N VAL A 503 -18.61 -0.71 -2.36
CA VAL A 503 -18.35 -2.13 -2.58
C VAL A 503 -17.29 -2.28 -3.66
N PHE A 504 -16.16 -2.88 -3.31
CA PHE A 504 -15.08 -3.19 -4.25
C PHE A 504 -15.33 -4.56 -4.89
N ALA A 505 -15.28 -4.61 -6.22
CA ALA A 505 -15.61 -5.80 -6.99
C ALA A 505 -14.65 -6.00 -8.18
N GLY A 506 -14.34 -7.25 -8.50
CA GLY A 506 -13.38 -7.62 -9.55
C GLY A 506 -12.05 -8.09 -8.98
N GLY A 507 -11.62 -9.28 -9.39
CA GLY A 507 -10.31 -9.85 -9.02
C GLY A 507 -10.09 -10.20 -7.55
N ILE A 508 -11.09 -10.04 -6.67
CA ILE A 508 -11.02 -10.38 -5.24
C ILE A 508 -11.60 -11.79 -5.05
N GLY A 509 -10.86 -12.67 -4.38
CA GLY A 509 -11.35 -14.01 -4.05
C GLY A 509 -10.57 -14.75 -2.97
N ASP A 510 -9.57 -14.13 -2.34
CA ASP A 510 -8.72 -14.73 -1.32
C ASP A 510 -8.16 -13.68 -0.34
N GLU A 511 -7.36 -14.14 0.62
CA GLU A 511 -6.75 -13.33 1.66
C GLU A 511 -5.78 -12.25 1.13
N LEU A 512 -5.15 -12.47 -0.02
CA LEU A 512 -4.20 -11.52 -0.61
C LEU A 512 -4.94 -10.38 -1.30
N GLY A 513 -5.95 -10.70 -2.11
CA GLY A 513 -6.78 -9.70 -2.78
C GLY A 513 -7.44 -8.75 -1.79
N THR A 514 -8.02 -9.27 -0.70
CA THR A 514 -8.64 -8.43 0.34
C THR A 514 -7.62 -7.57 1.09
N ALA A 515 -6.42 -8.09 1.39
CA ALA A 515 -5.36 -7.33 2.06
C ALA A 515 -4.83 -6.19 1.18
N MET A 516 -4.71 -6.41 -0.13
CA MET A 516 -4.33 -5.39 -1.11
C MET A 516 -5.35 -4.25 -1.16
N VAL A 517 -6.65 -4.58 -1.23
CA VAL A 517 -7.73 -3.57 -1.20
C VAL A 517 -7.72 -2.81 0.12
N ALA A 518 -7.60 -3.51 1.25
CA ALA A 518 -7.57 -2.89 2.57
C ALA A 518 -6.44 -1.85 2.69
N GLY A 519 -5.23 -2.20 2.24
CA GLY A 519 -4.10 -1.26 2.18
C GLY A 519 -4.45 -0.01 1.38
N MET A 520 -4.94 -0.18 0.15
CA MET A 520 -5.23 0.92 -0.78
C MET A 520 -6.21 1.95 -0.19
N ILE A 521 -7.23 1.50 0.53
CA ILE A 521 -8.28 2.38 1.07
C ILE A 521 -7.95 2.98 2.44
N GLY A 522 -6.74 2.74 2.96
CA GLY A 522 -6.38 3.05 4.34
C GLY A 522 -6.60 4.51 4.75
N ASN A 523 -6.26 5.50 3.91
CA ASN A 523 -6.49 6.91 4.24
C ASN A 523 -7.94 7.36 4.08
N HIS A 524 -8.81 6.51 3.52
CA HIS A 524 -10.20 6.87 3.19
C HIS A 524 -11.21 6.24 4.13
N LEU A 525 -10.77 5.47 5.13
CA LEU A 525 -11.69 4.80 6.07
C LEU A 525 -12.56 5.77 6.88
N ASP A 526 -12.20 7.05 6.96
CA ASP A 526 -13.04 8.10 7.56
C ASP A 526 -14.11 8.64 6.61
N LEU A 527 -14.00 8.38 5.30
CA LEU A 527 -14.92 8.83 4.26
C LEU A 527 -15.83 7.72 3.74
N ILE A 528 -15.44 6.45 3.92
CA ILE A 528 -16.15 5.30 3.34
C ILE A 528 -16.40 4.18 4.36
N ASN A 529 -17.47 3.43 4.12
CA ASN A 529 -17.75 2.14 4.72
C ASN A 529 -17.53 1.08 3.64
N PRO A 530 -16.41 0.34 3.66
CA PRO A 530 -16.05 -0.57 2.58
C PRO A 530 -16.73 -1.93 2.70
N GLY A 531 -17.11 -2.50 1.55
CA GLY A 531 -17.56 -3.89 1.40
C GLY A 531 -16.91 -4.55 0.19
N ILE A 532 -17.07 -5.87 0.06
CA ILE A 532 -16.51 -6.67 -1.04
C ILE A 532 -17.65 -7.37 -1.79
N GLN A 533 -17.58 -7.39 -3.12
CA GLN A 533 -18.43 -8.24 -3.94
C GLN A 533 -17.59 -9.30 -4.65
N MET A 534 -18.06 -10.54 -4.58
CA MET A 534 -17.46 -11.68 -5.30
C MET A 534 -18.51 -12.36 -6.18
N GLY A 535 -18.08 -12.77 -7.37
CA GLY A 535 -18.86 -13.60 -8.29
C GLY A 535 -18.11 -14.89 -8.58
N THR A 536 -17.05 -14.81 -9.37
CA THR A 536 -16.25 -15.98 -9.78
C THR A 536 -15.70 -16.80 -8.62
N ALA A 537 -15.33 -16.19 -7.49
CA ALA A 537 -14.87 -16.94 -6.32
C ALA A 537 -15.93 -17.92 -5.78
N TYR A 538 -17.22 -17.54 -5.83
CA TYR A 538 -18.31 -18.43 -5.45
C TYR A 538 -18.49 -19.62 -6.40
N LEU A 539 -18.06 -19.51 -7.66
CA LEU A 539 -18.15 -20.62 -8.62
C LEU A 539 -17.23 -21.80 -8.25
N PHE A 540 -16.22 -21.56 -7.40
CA PHE A 540 -15.34 -22.61 -6.83
C PHE A 540 -15.91 -23.24 -5.56
N THR A 541 -17.10 -22.84 -5.11
CA THR A 541 -17.68 -23.41 -3.88
C THR A 541 -18.30 -24.78 -4.15
N ASP A 542 -18.23 -25.68 -3.17
CA ASP A 542 -18.85 -27.01 -3.26
C ASP A 542 -20.38 -26.91 -3.26
N GLU A 543 -20.91 -25.96 -2.48
CA GLU A 543 -22.33 -25.69 -2.34
C GLU A 543 -22.99 -25.34 -3.67
N ILE A 544 -22.31 -24.63 -4.58
CA ILE A 544 -22.90 -24.19 -5.85
C ILE A 544 -23.26 -25.36 -6.78
N VAL A 545 -22.49 -26.45 -6.73
CA VAL A 545 -22.75 -27.67 -7.51
C VAL A 545 -23.75 -28.55 -6.76
N LYS A 546 -23.61 -28.69 -5.44
CA LYS A 546 -24.52 -29.49 -4.60
C LYS A 546 -25.97 -28.99 -4.65
N THR A 547 -26.18 -27.68 -4.72
CA THR A 547 -27.52 -27.08 -4.87
C THR A 547 -27.99 -27.03 -6.33
N LYS A 548 -27.19 -27.54 -7.28
CA LYS A 548 -27.46 -27.50 -8.73
C LYS A 548 -27.62 -26.07 -9.28
N ALA A 549 -27.01 -25.09 -8.62
CA ALA A 549 -26.91 -23.74 -9.14
C ALA A 549 -25.94 -23.67 -10.33
N LEU A 550 -24.87 -24.48 -10.31
CA LEU A 550 -23.87 -24.62 -11.37
C LEU A 550 -23.70 -26.11 -11.75
N THR A 551 -23.41 -26.41 -13.01
CA THR A 551 -23.02 -27.78 -13.42
C THR A 551 -21.60 -28.14 -12.96
N SER A 552 -21.35 -29.43 -12.74
CA SER A 552 -20.00 -29.94 -12.42
C SER A 552 -19.00 -29.65 -13.53
N LEU A 553 -19.40 -29.77 -14.80
CA LEU A 553 -18.55 -29.47 -15.95
C LEU A 553 -18.07 -28.00 -15.94
N TYR A 554 -18.93 -27.06 -15.59
CA TYR A 554 -18.52 -25.65 -15.49
C TYR A 554 -17.45 -25.49 -14.41
N GLN A 555 -17.65 -26.09 -13.22
CA GLN A 555 -16.66 -26.04 -12.16
C GLN A 555 -15.33 -26.71 -12.56
N GLU A 556 -15.37 -27.81 -13.31
CA GLU A 556 -14.17 -28.44 -13.89
C GLU A 556 -13.45 -27.49 -14.86
N LYS A 557 -14.17 -26.84 -15.77
CA LYS A 557 -13.59 -25.83 -16.68
C LYS A 557 -12.93 -24.66 -15.93
N LEU A 558 -13.49 -24.24 -14.81
CA LEU A 558 -12.90 -23.21 -13.95
C LEU A 558 -11.58 -23.67 -13.32
N LEU A 559 -11.49 -24.93 -12.89
CA LEU A 559 -10.29 -25.50 -12.26
C LEU A 559 -9.17 -25.73 -13.28
N ASP A 560 -9.53 -26.15 -14.50
CA ASP A 560 -8.59 -26.45 -15.59
C ASP A 560 -8.06 -25.20 -16.31
N SER A 561 -8.69 -24.05 -16.12
CA SER A 561 -8.36 -22.82 -16.82
C SER A 561 -7.58 -21.85 -15.94
N ASN A 562 -6.55 -21.22 -16.52
CA ASN A 562 -5.76 -20.17 -15.88
C ASN A 562 -5.87 -18.81 -16.57
N ILE A 563 -6.57 -18.72 -17.70
CA ILE A 563 -6.71 -17.50 -18.50
C ILE A 563 -8.17 -17.25 -18.87
N THR A 564 -8.51 -15.99 -19.13
CA THR A 564 -9.80 -15.58 -19.67
C THR A 564 -9.63 -14.87 -21.01
N ARG A 565 -10.71 -14.73 -21.77
CA ARG A 565 -10.80 -13.94 -23.00
C ARG A 565 -11.97 -12.96 -22.91
N VAL A 566 -11.93 -11.94 -23.74
CA VAL A 566 -13.02 -10.96 -23.88
C VAL A 566 -13.67 -11.14 -25.25
N ILE A 567 -14.98 -11.33 -25.24
CA ILE A 567 -15.85 -11.33 -26.44
C ILE A 567 -16.70 -10.07 -26.47
N GLY A 568 -17.23 -9.71 -27.64
CA GLY A 568 -18.15 -8.56 -27.79
C GLY A 568 -17.46 -7.20 -27.72
N SER A 569 -16.13 -7.17 -27.80
CA SER A 569 -15.34 -5.94 -27.80
C SER A 569 -15.65 -5.06 -29.00
N THR A 570 -16.01 -5.65 -30.13
CA THR A 570 -16.22 -4.93 -31.39
C THR A 570 -17.62 -4.30 -31.49
N VAL A 571 -18.54 -4.69 -30.60
CA VAL A 571 -19.95 -4.27 -30.54
C VAL A 571 -20.31 -3.54 -29.24
N ASN A 572 -19.30 -3.17 -28.44
CA ASN A 572 -19.46 -2.51 -27.14
C ASN A 572 -20.37 -3.29 -26.16
N THR A 573 -20.32 -4.62 -26.21
CA THR A 573 -21.06 -5.53 -25.32
C THR A 573 -20.08 -6.56 -24.76
N ARG A 574 -19.02 -6.04 -24.11
CA ARG A 574 -17.87 -6.83 -23.65
C ARG A 574 -18.29 -7.84 -22.59
N ALA A 575 -17.84 -9.08 -22.73
CA ALA A 575 -17.97 -10.08 -21.69
C ALA A 575 -16.69 -10.89 -21.52
N ARG A 576 -16.32 -11.18 -20.27
CA ARG A 576 -15.17 -11.99 -19.89
C ARG A 576 -15.57 -13.44 -19.61
N VAL A 577 -14.88 -14.33 -20.30
CA VAL A 577 -15.24 -15.75 -20.41
C VAL A 577 -13.99 -16.64 -20.42
N ILE A 578 -14.14 -17.89 -20.01
CA ILE A 578 -13.13 -18.93 -20.17
C ILE A 578 -12.99 -19.26 -21.67
N PRO A 579 -11.78 -19.45 -22.20
CA PRO A 579 -11.59 -19.90 -23.58
C PRO A 579 -12.35 -21.20 -23.89
N SER A 580 -13.06 -21.22 -25.02
CA SER A 580 -13.75 -22.40 -25.55
C SER A 580 -13.86 -22.32 -27.08
N GLU A 581 -14.40 -23.36 -27.71
CA GLU A 581 -14.71 -23.36 -29.14
C GLU A 581 -15.70 -22.24 -29.50
N PHE A 582 -16.79 -22.11 -28.73
CA PHE A 582 -17.75 -20.99 -28.82
C PHE A 582 -17.06 -19.62 -28.81
N VAL A 583 -16.13 -19.40 -27.89
CA VAL A 583 -15.41 -18.12 -27.75
C VAL A 583 -14.52 -17.86 -28.95
N SER A 584 -13.81 -18.89 -29.42
CA SER A 584 -12.92 -18.78 -30.58
C SER A 584 -13.72 -18.42 -31.84
N GLN A 585 -14.85 -19.11 -32.06
CA GLN A 585 -15.76 -18.83 -33.16
C GLN A 585 -16.37 -17.42 -33.06
N THR A 586 -16.73 -16.98 -31.85
CA THR A 586 -17.28 -15.63 -31.63
C THR A 586 -16.28 -14.55 -32.01
N ILE A 587 -15.02 -14.67 -31.58
CA ILE A 587 -13.95 -13.71 -31.93
C ILE A 587 -13.67 -13.72 -33.43
N GLU A 588 -13.66 -14.90 -34.05
CA GLU A 588 -13.49 -15.03 -35.51
C GLU A 588 -14.64 -14.34 -36.27
N ASN A 589 -15.89 -14.57 -35.86
CA ASN A 589 -17.06 -13.91 -36.43
C ASN A 589 -16.98 -12.39 -36.31
N GLU A 590 -16.63 -11.86 -35.14
CA GLU A 590 -16.46 -10.43 -34.92
C GLU A 590 -15.44 -9.80 -35.88
N ARG A 591 -14.31 -10.48 -36.13
CA ARG A 591 -13.28 -10.05 -37.11
C ARG A 591 -13.80 -10.10 -38.54
N ASN A 592 -14.48 -11.20 -38.91
CA ASN A 592 -15.03 -11.38 -40.25
C ASN A 592 -16.05 -10.29 -40.58
N TRP A 593 -16.93 -9.95 -39.64
CA TRP A 593 -17.90 -8.88 -39.85
C TRP A 593 -17.26 -7.49 -40.03
N ILE A 594 -16.16 -7.20 -39.34
CA ILE A 594 -15.41 -5.95 -39.55
C ILE A 594 -14.80 -5.92 -40.96
N LYS A 595 -14.24 -7.06 -41.41
CA LYS A 595 -13.65 -7.22 -42.74
C LYS A 595 -14.69 -7.06 -43.85
N GLU A 596 -15.90 -7.59 -43.64
CA GLU A 596 -17.05 -7.43 -44.55
C GLU A 596 -17.62 -6.00 -44.56
N GLY A 597 -17.16 -5.14 -43.65
CA GLY A 597 -17.61 -3.75 -43.57
C GLY A 597 -18.98 -3.58 -42.94
N LEU A 598 -19.48 -4.58 -42.19
CA LEU A 598 -20.77 -4.50 -41.50
C LEU A 598 -20.80 -3.36 -40.48
N SER A 599 -21.93 -2.67 -40.41
CA SER A 599 -22.15 -1.60 -39.44
C SER A 599 -22.15 -2.15 -38.00
N ILE A 600 -21.85 -1.29 -37.01
CA ILE A 600 -21.91 -1.68 -35.59
C ILE A 600 -23.28 -2.26 -35.22
N SER A 601 -24.37 -1.72 -35.78
CA SER A 601 -25.73 -2.18 -35.50
C SER A 601 -26.00 -3.58 -36.05
N GLU A 602 -25.53 -3.90 -37.26
CA GLU A 602 -25.68 -5.24 -37.85
C GLU A 602 -24.84 -6.25 -37.07
N ARG A 603 -23.59 -5.90 -36.76
CA ARG A 603 -22.70 -6.74 -35.95
C ARG A 603 -23.26 -7.04 -34.58
N LYS A 604 -23.83 -6.02 -33.92
CA LYS A 604 -24.48 -6.20 -32.61
C LYS A 604 -25.64 -7.18 -32.68
N LYS A 605 -26.48 -7.10 -33.72
CA LYS A 605 -27.61 -8.02 -33.92
C LYS A 605 -27.15 -9.47 -34.15
N LEU A 606 -26.09 -9.67 -34.95
CA LEU A 606 -25.51 -11.00 -35.17
C LEU A 606 -24.87 -11.55 -33.90
N TYR A 607 -24.08 -10.73 -33.20
CA TYR A 607 -23.47 -11.08 -31.92
C TYR A 607 -24.52 -11.52 -30.88
N GLU A 608 -25.59 -10.74 -30.72
CA GLU A 608 -26.68 -11.07 -29.78
C GLU A 608 -27.39 -12.38 -30.17
N LYS A 609 -27.59 -12.63 -31.47
CA LYS A 609 -28.18 -13.88 -31.96
C LYS A 609 -27.28 -15.08 -31.65
N ASP A 610 -26.00 -14.99 -31.96
CA ASP A 610 -25.03 -16.09 -31.81
C ASP A 610 -24.78 -16.40 -30.33
N ASN A 611 -24.92 -15.42 -29.43
CA ASN A 611 -24.71 -15.58 -27.99
C ASN A 611 -25.98 -15.97 -27.21
N LEU A 612 -27.14 -16.04 -27.87
CA LEU A 612 -28.41 -16.28 -27.19
C LEU A 612 -28.42 -17.67 -26.54
N GLY A 613 -28.67 -17.71 -25.22
CA GLY A 613 -28.75 -18.97 -24.46
C GLY A 613 -27.42 -19.64 -24.13
N ALA A 614 -26.29 -19.19 -24.69
CA ALA A 614 -24.98 -19.82 -24.50
C ALA A 614 -24.52 -19.90 -23.02
N LEU A 615 -24.86 -18.88 -22.22
CA LEU A 615 -24.60 -18.91 -20.77
C LEU A 615 -25.47 -19.96 -20.05
N ARG A 616 -26.71 -20.17 -20.49
CA ARG A 616 -27.59 -21.19 -19.91
C ARG A 616 -27.09 -22.60 -20.24
N ILE A 617 -26.61 -22.81 -21.47
CA ILE A 617 -25.95 -24.05 -21.87
C ILE A 617 -24.80 -24.34 -20.90
N ALA A 618 -23.90 -23.37 -20.67
CA ALA A 618 -22.80 -23.53 -19.70
C ALA A 618 -23.30 -23.80 -18.26
N ALA A 619 -24.19 -22.95 -17.75
CA ALA A 619 -24.61 -22.96 -16.34
C ALA A 619 -25.52 -24.13 -15.96
N LYS A 620 -26.37 -24.61 -16.89
CA LYS A 620 -27.44 -25.59 -16.62
C LYS A 620 -27.41 -26.83 -17.51
N ALA A 621 -26.57 -26.88 -18.55
CA ALA A 621 -26.64 -27.89 -19.61
C ALA A 621 -28.01 -27.91 -20.30
N GLU A 622 -28.59 -26.73 -20.52
CA GLU A 622 -29.93 -26.58 -21.09
C GLU A 622 -29.94 -25.63 -22.30
N ILE A 623 -30.66 -26.02 -23.34
CA ILE A 623 -30.92 -25.22 -24.55
C ILE A 623 -32.42 -24.99 -24.73
N TRP A 624 -32.79 -23.87 -25.36
CA TRP A 624 -34.18 -23.55 -25.66
C TRP A 624 -34.84 -24.64 -26.50
N ASN A 625 -36.03 -25.07 -26.12
CA ASN A 625 -36.83 -26.00 -26.90
C ASN A 625 -37.66 -25.23 -27.94
N GLU A 626 -37.29 -25.32 -29.22
CA GLU A 626 -38.00 -24.62 -30.30
C GLU A 626 -39.46 -25.07 -30.47
N ASP A 627 -39.77 -26.30 -30.04
CA ASP A 627 -41.12 -26.87 -30.09
C ASP A 627 -41.97 -26.53 -28.85
N TYR A 628 -41.43 -25.75 -27.90
CA TYR A 628 -42.15 -25.37 -26.69
C TYR A 628 -43.34 -24.45 -26.99
N VAL A 629 -44.50 -24.83 -26.47
CA VAL A 629 -45.72 -24.01 -26.47
C VAL A 629 -46.22 -23.87 -25.03
N PRO A 630 -46.60 -22.67 -24.57
CA PRO A 630 -47.21 -22.51 -23.25
C PRO A 630 -48.40 -23.47 -23.06
N GLU A 631 -48.46 -24.14 -21.91
CA GLU A 631 -49.47 -25.15 -21.55
C GLU A 631 -49.40 -26.50 -22.30
N GLY A 632 -48.34 -26.76 -23.08
CA GLY A 632 -48.06 -28.06 -23.70
C GLY A 632 -47.34 -29.06 -22.77
N ASP A 633 -47.18 -30.31 -23.25
CA ASP A 633 -46.51 -31.40 -22.50
C ASP A 633 -44.97 -31.33 -22.51
N LEU A 634 -44.39 -30.47 -23.36
CA LEU A 634 -42.95 -30.33 -23.53
C LEU A 634 -42.37 -29.28 -22.57
N THR A 635 -41.16 -29.52 -22.07
CA THR A 635 -40.44 -28.55 -21.24
C THR A 635 -39.90 -27.39 -22.07
N GLN A 636 -39.79 -26.22 -21.46
CA GLN A 636 -39.24 -25.00 -22.09
C GLN A 636 -37.78 -25.15 -22.53
N PHE A 637 -37.04 -26.03 -21.86
CA PHE A 637 -35.64 -26.32 -22.14
C PHE A 637 -35.41 -27.82 -22.29
N ASN A 638 -34.50 -28.18 -23.20
CA ASN A 638 -33.98 -29.54 -23.39
C ASN A 638 -32.58 -29.63 -22.77
N LEU A 639 -32.25 -30.79 -22.18
CA LEU A 639 -30.88 -31.07 -21.79
C LEU A 639 -30.00 -31.24 -23.03
N VAL A 640 -28.81 -30.62 -23.01
CA VAL A 640 -27.80 -30.84 -24.03
C VAL A 640 -26.92 -32.03 -23.67
N ASP A 641 -26.35 -32.69 -24.68
CA ASP A 641 -25.31 -33.68 -24.44
C ASP A 641 -24.00 -33.01 -24.00
N GLU A 642 -23.04 -33.81 -23.50
CA GLU A 642 -21.78 -33.29 -22.98
C GLU A 642 -20.94 -32.57 -24.05
N LYS A 643 -21.02 -33.00 -25.31
CA LYS A 643 -20.27 -32.40 -26.42
C LYS A 643 -20.80 -30.99 -26.73
N ASP A 644 -22.11 -30.84 -26.82
CA ASP A 644 -22.76 -29.56 -27.07
C ASP A 644 -22.63 -28.63 -25.85
N HIS A 645 -22.65 -29.18 -24.63
CA HIS A 645 -22.39 -28.43 -23.41
C HIS A 645 -21.01 -27.77 -23.42
N VAL A 646 -19.96 -28.51 -23.79
CA VAL A 646 -18.59 -27.99 -23.90
C VAL A 646 -18.44 -27.00 -25.06
N SER A 647 -18.96 -27.36 -26.24
CA SER A 647 -18.67 -26.61 -27.48
C SER A 647 -19.48 -25.34 -27.63
N LEU A 648 -20.75 -25.32 -27.19
CA LEU A 648 -21.67 -24.19 -27.31
C LEU A 648 -21.78 -23.35 -26.03
N GLY A 649 -21.24 -23.84 -24.92
CA GLY A 649 -21.29 -23.17 -23.63
C GLY A 649 -20.43 -21.90 -23.56
N CYS A 650 -21.02 -20.82 -23.05
CA CYS A 650 -20.32 -19.58 -22.71
C CYS A 650 -20.05 -19.52 -21.20
N PHE A 651 -18.83 -19.88 -20.80
CA PHE A 651 -18.41 -19.99 -19.40
C PHE A 651 -17.85 -18.66 -18.87
N MET A 652 -18.72 -17.74 -18.47
CA MET A 652 -18.36 -16.45 -17.86
C MET A 652 -17.58 -16.59 -16.53
N ALA A 653 -16.34 -16.09 -16.51
CA ALA A 653 -15.49 -16.09 -15.32
C ALA A 653 -14.54 -14.89 -15.32
N GLY A 654 -14.18 -14.39 -14.14
CA GLY A 654 -13.20 -13.34 -13.95
C GLY A 654 -11.77 -13.86 -13.93
N GLU A 655 -10.79 -12.96 -13.96
CA GLU A 655 -9.36 -13.33 -14.04
C GLU A 655 -8.86 -14.08 -12.79
N ILE A 656 -9.58 -14.00 -11.65
CA ILE A 656 -9.25 -14.72 -10.40
C ILE A 656 -9.13 -16.25 -10.57
N ILE A 657 -9.66 -16.82 -11.65
CA ILE A 657 -9.49 -18.25 -11.98
C ILE A 657 -8.02 -18.66 -12.08
N SER A 658 -7.11 -17.73 -12.33
CA SER A 658 -5.68 -18.04 -12.40
C SER A 658 -5.06 -18.38 -11.04
N LEU A 659 -5.72 -17.95 -9.95
CA LEU A 659 -5.26 -18.12 -8.58
C LEU A 659 -5.97 -19.28 -7.85
N LYS A 660 -7.13 -19.73 -8.32
CA LYS A 660 -7.94 -20.77 -7.67
C LYS A 660 -7.76 -22.13 -8.35
N ARG A 661 -7.41 -23.15 -7.57
CA ARG A 661 -7.11 -24.52 -8.06
C ARG A 661 -7.84 -25.63 -7.31
N ASN A 662 -8.64 -25.28 -6.31
CA ASN A 662 -9.37 -26.24 -5.50
C ASN A 662 -10.79 -25.76 -5.27
N VAL A 663 -11.70 -26.71 -5.08
CA VAL A 663 -13.05 -26.45 -4.57
C VAL A 663 -12.96 -26.11 -3.08
N VAL A 664 -13.72 -25.12 -2.64
CA VAL A 664 -13.78 -24.63 -1.24
C VAL A 664 -15.22 -24.65 -0.73
N GLN A 665 -15.45 -24.47 0.57
CA GLN A 665 -16.79 -24.15 1.07
C GLN A 665 -17.02 -22.64 1.10
N ILE A 666 -18.28 -22.20 1.08
CA ILE A 666 -18.63 -20.77 1.24
C ILE A 666 -18.02 -20.20 2.52
N LYS A 667 -18.11 -20.94 3.63
CA LYS A 667 -17.55 -20.52 4.92
C LYS A 667 -16.04 -20.26 4.87
N ASP A 668 -15.31 -21.11 4.14
CA ASP A 668 -13.84 -21.02 4.03
C ASP A 668 -13.48 -19.81 3.17
N LEU A 669 -14.22 -19.59 2.07
CA LEU A 669 -14.10 -18.40 1.24
C LEU A 669 -14.37 -17.12 2.05
N HIS A 670 -15.42 -17.08 2.88
CA HIS A 670 -15.71 -15.92 3.73
C HIS A 670 -14.63 -15.70 4.79
N TYR A 671 -14.12 -16.78 5.39
CA TYR A 671 -13.03 -16.74 6.35
C TYR A 671 -11.76 -16.13 5.72
N ASP A 672 -11.44 -16.49 4.47
CA ASP A 672 -10.28 -15.95 3.76
C ASP A 672 -10.36 -14.42 3.61
N ILE A 673 -11.55 -13.91 3.28
CA ILE A 673 -11.77 -12.48 3.06
C ILE A 673 -11.73 -11.67 4.37
N VAL A 674 -12.31 -12.19 5.44
CA VAL A 674 -12.53 -11.45 6.69
C VAL A 674 -11.38 -11.64 7.67
N VAL A 675 -10.99 -12.90 7.91
CA VAL A 675 -10.05 -13.29 8.97
C VAL A 675 -8.64 -13.44 8.40
N SER A 676 -8.45 -14.34 7.44
CA SER A 676 -7.12 -14.61 6.86
C SER A 676 -6.53 -13.35 6.22
N GLY A 677 -7.36 -12.54 5.55
CA GLY A 677 -6.95 -11.23 5.00
C GLY A 677 -6.37 -10.28 6.05
N LYS A 678 -7.02 -10.18 7.20
CA LYS A 678 -6.55 -9.36 8.33
C LYS A 678 -5.24 -9.89 8.89
N GLU A 679 -5.12 -11.21 9.06
CA GLU A 679 -3.90 -11.86 9.55
C GLU A 679 -2.73 -11.69 8.58
N LEU A 680 -2.96 -11.88 7.28
CA LEU A 680 -1.97 -11.68 6.23
C LEU A 680 -1.47 -10.23 6.22
N PHE A 681 -2.39 -9.26 6.29
CA PHE A 681 -2.03 -7.84 6.35
C PHE A 681 -1.16 -7.54 7.57
N ARG A 682 -1.55 -8.03 8.77
CA ARG A 682 -0.77 -7.88 10.00
C ARG A 682 0.62 -8.50 9.91
N ASN A 683 0.74 -9.67 9.26
CA ASN A 683 2.03 -10.33 9.07
C ASN A 683 2.95 -9.56 8.10
N LYS A 684 2.38 -8.96 7.06
CA LYS A 684 3.14 -8.15 6.10
C LYS A 684 3.53 -6.79 6.65
N ARG A 685 2.74 -6.20 7.56
CA ARG A 685 2.99 -4.90 8.20
C ARG A 685 4.45 -4.70 8.60
N ASN A 686 5.00 -5.57 9.45
CA ASN A 686 6.36 -5.39 9.98
C ASN A 686 7.42 -5.36 8.88
N SER A 687 7.22 -6.17 7.83
CA SER A 687 8.13 -6.18 6.68
C SER A 687 8.04 -4.88 5.88
N ILE A 688 6.84 -4.31 5.75
CA ILE A 688 6.61 -3.07 5.01
C ILE A 688 7.06 -1.85 5.83
N GLU A 689 6.80 -1.81 7.14
CA GLU A 689 7.30 -0.74 8.01
C GLU A 689 8.83 -0.69 7.97
N LYS A 690 9.50 -1.85 8.08
CA LYS A 690 10.95 -1.94 7.90
C LYS A 690 11.41 -1.51 6.50
N MET A 691 10.58 -1.72 5.47
CA MET A 691 10.85 -1.28 4.10
C MET A 691 10.75 0.24 3.93
N LEU A 692 10.02 0.91 4.82
CA LEU A 692 9.73 2.35 4.76
C LEU A 692 10.45 3.15 5.86
N GLU A 693 11.19 2.48 6.75
CA GLU A 693 12.00 3.13 7.78
C GLU A 693 13.06 4.00 7.09
N ARG A 694 12.88 5.32 7.16
CA ARG A 694 13.82 6.29 6.62
C ARG A 694 15.15 6.11 7.36
N ASP A 695 16.19 5.80 6.60
CA ASP A 695 17.56 6.13 7.00
C ASP A 695 17.61 7.65 7.16
N VAL A 696 17.38 8.14 8.37
CA VAL A 696 17.77 9.51 8.72
C VAL A 696 19.28 9.51 8.54
N VAL A 697 19.74 10.11 7.45
CA VAL A 697 21.15 10.41 7.22
C VAL A 697 21.58 11.40 8.31
N SER A 698 21.85 10.88 9.50
CA SER A 698 22.80 11.49 10.41
C SER A 698 24.16 10.97 10.00
N ASP A 699 25.12 11.88 9.74
CA ASP A 699 26.54 11.60 9.54
C ASP A 699 27.19 10.99 10.80
N VAL A 700 26.66 9.87 11.27
CA VAL A 700 27.22 9.00 12.29
C VAL A 700 27.43 7.66 11.61
N PRO A 701 28.65 7.12 11.56
CA PRO A 701 28.90 5.82 10.93
C PRO A 701 27.97 4.77 11.54
N GLU A 702 27.13 4.14 10.71
CA GLU A 702 26.28 3.02 11.12
C GLU A 702 27.12 1.96 11.83
N ILE A 703 26.82 1.71 13.10
CA ILE A 703 27.21 0.45 13.73
C ILE A 703 26.29 -0.62 13.11
N GLN A 704 26.83 -1.36 12.15
CA GLN A 704 26.23 -2.57 11.58
C GLN A 704 25.58 -3.42 12.67
N SER A 705 24.30 -3.76 12.51
CA SER A 705 23.68 -4.87 13.24
C SER A 705 24.23 -6.19 12.70
N LEU A 706 25.44 -6.54 13.17
CA LEU A 706 25.97 -7.89 13.07
C LEU A 706 24.97 -8.82 13.76
N GLU A 707 24.54 -9.89 13.08
CA GLU A 707 23.99 -11.06 13.77
C GLU A 707 25.07 -11.53 14.74
N LEU A 708 24.89 -11.18 16.00
CA LEU A 708 25.85 -11.46 17.04
C LEU A 708 25.90 -13.00 17.19
N PRO A 709 27.06 -13.64 16.95
CA PRO A 709 27.20 -15.08 17.16
C PRO A 709 26.70 -15.41 18.57
N SER A 710 26.14 -16.60 18.79
CA SER A 710 25.46 -17.00 20.05
C SER A 710 26.18 -16.68 21.37
N GLN A 711 27.47 -16.35 21.32
CA GLN A 711 28.32 -15.86 22.41
C GLN A 711 28.12 -14.39 22.82
N ASN A 712 27.38 -13.58 22.04
CA ASN A 712 27.17 -12.15 22.26
C ASN A 712 25.73 -11.80 22.67
N ARG A 713 25.01 -12.76 23.27
CA ARG A 713 23.69 -12.51 23.87
C ARG A 713 23.88 -11.84 25.22
N ILE A 714 23.25 -10.68 25.42
CA ILE A 714 23.22 -9.98 26.70
C ILE A 714 21.98 -10.45 27.47
N ALA A 715 22.17 -10.90 28.70
CA ALA A 715 21.08 -11.19 29.63
C ALA A 715 21.06 -10.11 30.73
N ILE A 716 19.90 -9.54 30.98
CA ILE A 716 19.68 -8.69 32.16
C ILE A 716 19.31 -9.62 33.31
N VAL A 717 20.23 -9.80 34.25
CA VAL A 717 20.12 -10.80 35.33
C VAL A 717 19.83 -10.18 36.69
N GLY A 718 19.87 -8.86 36.81
CA GLY A 718 19.51 -8.14 38.03
C GLY A 718 19.31 -6.65 37.76
N LEU A 719 18.44 -6.03 38.55
CA LEU A 719 18.04 -4.64 38.41
C LEU A 719 18.14 -3.90 39.75
N GLY A 720 18.44 -2.60 39.69
CA GLY A 720 18.45 -1.73 40.85
C GLY A 720 18.14 -0.32 40.43
N CYS A 721 17.37 0.41 41.23
CA CYS A 721 17.01 1.77 40.91
C CYS A 721 16.83 2.64 42.15
N ILE A 722 17.02 3.95 41.96
CA ILE A 722 16.64 5.00 42.89
C ILE A 722 15.95 6.08 42.05
N PHE A 723 14.64 6.23 42.22
CA PHE A 723 13.82 7.19 41.50
C PHE A 723 13.00 8.05 42.48
N PRO A 724 12.44 9.18 42.02
CA PRO A 724 11.41 9.90 42.77
C PRO A 724 10.30 8.95 43.20
N ASP A 725 9.89 9.02 44.48
CA ASP A 725 8.91 8.11 45.10
C ASP A 725 9.25 6.62 45.10
N SER A 726 10.49 6.22 44.80
CA SER A 726 10.88 4.82 44.72
C SER A 726 12.34 4.63 45.09
N ALA A 727 12.57 3.97 46.23
CA ALA A 727 13.91 3.63 46.70
C ALA A 727 14.41 2.29 46.14
N ASN A 728 13.58 1.53 45.43
CA ASN A 728 13.91 0.21 44.90
C ASN A 728 12.98 -0.22 43.76
N ILE A 729 13.36 -1.28 43.05
CA ILE A 729 12.63 -1.83 41.89
C ILE A 729 11.19 -2.22 42.23
N SER A 730 10.92 -2.75 43.43
CA SER A 730 9.56 -3.15 43.83
C SER A 730 8.63 -1.95 43.96
N GLU A 731 9.08 -0.90 44.66
CA GLU A 731 8.34 0.37 44.76
C GLU A 731 8.19 1.05 43.39
N TYR A 732 9.22 0.96 42.54
CA TYR A 732 9.15 1.51 41.18
C TYR A 732 8.06 0.81 40.36
N TRP A 733 8.01 -0.51 40.45
CA TRP A 733 7.02 -1.34 39.77
C TRP A 733 5.60 -1.06 40.29
N GLU A 734 5.45 -0.91 41.61
CA GLU A 734 4.17 -0.53 42.22
C GLU A 734 3.71 0.86 41.76
N ASN A 735 4.63 1.83 41.65
CA ASN A 735 4.34 3.16 41.12
C ASN A 735 3.84 3.08 39.65
N ILE A 736 4.44 2.22 38.81
CA ILE A 736 3.99 2.02 37.42
C ILE A 736 2.57 1.41 37.39
N ILE A 737 2.33 0.33 38.14
CA ILE A 737 1.04 -0.35 38.17
C ILE A 737 -0.06 0.59 38.68
N SER A 738 0.25 1.36 39.72
CA SER A 738 -0.67 2.34 40.31
C SER A 738 -0.81 3.64 39.50
N LYS A 739 -0.04 3.79 38.41
CA LYS A 739 0.02 5.00 37.59
C LYS A 739 0.35 6.26 38.42
N LYS A 740 1.21 6.11 39.43
CA LYS A 740 1.63 7.20 40.31
C LYS A 740 2.40 8.25 39.50
N TYR A 741 1.99 9.51 39.64
CA TYR A 741 2.63 10.66 39.00
C TYR A 741 3.58 11.35 39.99
N SER A 742 4.88 11.18 39.79
CA SER A 742 5.95 11.66 40.70
C SER A 742 6.54 13.02 40.35
N ILE A 743 5.94 13.73 39.40
CA ILE A 743 6.33 15.11 39.08
C ILE A 743 5.58 16.04 40.02
N THR A 744 6.34 16.80 40.80
CA THR A 744 5.83 17.75 41.78
C THR A 744 6.38 19.15 41.48
N GLU A 745 5.83 20.16 42.15
CA GLU A 745 6.46 21.48 42.14
C GLU A 745 7.81 21.41 42.87
N VAL A 746 8.79 22.18 42.44
CA VAL A 746 10.13 22.19 43.05
C VAL A 746 10.04 22.47 44.56
N PRO A 747 10.65 21.61 45.39
CA PRO A 747 10.72 21.82 46.83
C PRO A 747 11.55 23.06 47.20
N ASP A 748 11.15 23.76 48.26
CA ASP A 748 11.84 24.96 48.74
C ASP A 748 13.29 24.68 49.19
N SER A 749 13.63 23.41 49.43
CA SER A 749 14.99 22.95 49.74
C SER A 749 15.95 22.91 48.54
N ARG A 750 15.45 23.11 47.31
CA ARG A 750 16.25 23.06 46.08
C ARG A 750 16.66 24.46 45.61
N TRP A 751 15.75 25.18 44.95
CA TRP A 751 15.96 26.55 44.48
C TRP A 751 14.71 27.39 44.74
N ASP A 752 14.92 28.68 45.03
CA ASP A 752 13.83 29.60 45.36
C ASP A 752 13.09 30.02 44.09
N LYS A 753 11.81 29.65 44.01
CA LYS A 753 10.93 29.95 42.89
C LYS A 753 10.80 31.44 42.63
N ASN A 754 10.79 32.27 43.67
CA ASN A 754 10.69 33.72 43.52
C ASN A 754 11.93 34.32 42.83
N ILE A 755 13.08 33.64 42.91
CA ILE A 755 14.34 34.10 42.34
C ILE A 755 14.53 33.57 40.92
N HIS A 756 14.16 32.33 40.63
CA HIS A 756 14.53 31.69 39.36
C HIS A 756 13.36 31.40 38.41
N PHE A 757 12.10 31.52 38.83
CA PHE A 757 10.94 31.30 37.96
C PHE A 757 10.40 32.61 37.37
N ASP A 758 9.90 32.54 36.14
CA ASP A 758 9.06 33.55 35.49
C ASP A 758 8.12 32.85 34.49
N GLU A 759 6.87 33.29 34.36
CA GLU A 759 5.94 32.72 33.38
C GLU A 759 6.34 33.09 31.94
N ASP A 760 7.04 34.21 31.75
CA ASP A 760 7.58 34.63 30.46
C ASP A 760 8.82 33.78 30.10
N LYS A 761 8.68 32.97 29.04
CA LYS A 761 9.76 32.11 28.51
C LYS A 761 10.96 32.89 27.99
N THR A 762 10.81 34.18 27.76
CA THR A 762 11.88 35.07 27.28
C THR A 762 12.55 35.85 28.41
N ALA A 763 12.05 35.73 29.65
CA ALA A 763 12.65 36.36 30.81
C ALA A 763 14.09 35.88 31.00
N GLN A 764 15.01 36.84 30.95
CA GLN A 764 16.43 36.55 30.99
C GLN A 764 16.82 35.89 32.32
N ASN A 765 17.59 34.79 32.24
CA ASN A 765 18.10 34.04 33.39
C ASN A 765 17.02 33.44 34.31
N LYS A 766 15.80 33.22 33.79
CA LYS A 766 14.68 32.58 34.49
C LYS A 766 14.27 31.29 33.81
N THR A 767 13.75 30.34 34.57
CA THR A 767 13.07 29.15 34.06
C THR A 767 11.56 29.39 34.00
N TYR A 768 10.92 28.94 32.92
CA TYR A 768 9.46 28.94 32.80
C TYR A 768 8.81 27.68 33.38
N SER A 769 9.61 26.76 33.93
CA SER A 769 9.13 25.57 34.63
C SER A 769 9.51 25.62 36.10
N LYS A 770 8.53 25.29 36.93
CA LYS A 770 8.67 25.07 38.39
C LYS A 770 8.36 23.65 38.82
N ILE A 771 8.20 22.72 37.88
CA ILE A 771 7.92 21.30 38.17
C ILE A 771 9.11 20.42 37.82
N GLY A 772 9.26 19.32 38.56
CA GLY A 772 10.30 18.33 38.36
C GLY A 772 10.01 17.07 39.16
N ALA A 773 10.88 16.07 39.02
CA ALA A 773 10.79 14.85 39.81
C ALA A 773 12.01 14.79 40.73
N PHE A 774 11.77 14.63 42.03
CA PHE A 774 12.79 14.80 43.05
C PHE A 774 12.93 13.55 43.91
N ILE A 775 14.17 13.11 44.12
CA ILE A 775 14.48 12.13 45.16
C ILE A 775 14.52 12.89 46.49
N GLU A 776 13.52 12.61 47.33
CA GLU A 776 13.35 13.19 48.66
C GLU A 776 13.61 12.12 49.74
N ASP A 777 13.92 12.56 50.97
CA ASP A 777 14.14 11.70 52.15
C ASP A 777 15.18 10.56 52.02
N TYR A 778 16.01 10.56 50.97
CA TYR A 778 17.06 9.58 50.77
C TYR A 778 18.16 9.68 51.84
N LYS A 779 18.44 8.56 52.52
CA LYS A 779 19.46 8.44 53.57
C LYS A 779 20.54 7.45 53.16
N PHE A 780 21.74 7.97 52.89
CA PHE A 780 22.89 7.13 52.59
C PHE A 780 23.56 6.62 53.87
N ASN A 781 23.72 5.30 53.99
CA ASN A 781 24.45 4.68 55.10
C ASN A 781 25.87 4.32 54.66
N SER A 782 26.81 5.25 54.85
CA SER A 782 28.21 5.11 54.43
C SER A 782 28.95 3.94 55.10
N ILE A 783 28.56 3.56 56.31
CA ILE A 783 29.17 2.46 57.08
C ILE A 783 28.96 1.13 56.36
N ASN A 784 27.79 0.92 55.75
CA ASN A 784 27.50 -0.28 54.96
C ASN A 784 28.47 -0.47 53.78
N TYR A 785 29.09 0.62 53.31
CA TYR A 785 30.01 0.64 52.18
C TYR A 785 31.48 0.81 52.60
N ARG A 786 31.77 0.80 53.91
CA ARG A 786 33.11 1.04 54.48
C ARG A 786 33.67 2.41 54.07
N ILE A 787 32.79 3.40 53.88
CA ILE A 787 33.14 4.78 53.56
C ILE A 787 33.08 5.60 54.86
N PRO A 788 34.19 6.24 55.29
CA PRO A 788 34.18 7.13 56.46
C PRO A 788 33.11 8.23 56.33
N PRO A 789 32.36 8.57 57.40
CA PRO A 789 31.32 9.60 57.36
C PRO A 789 31.80 10.94 56.79
N LYS A 790 32.99 11.39 57.19
CA LYS A 790 33.60 12.64 56.69
C LYS A 790 33.76 12.67 55.16
N ILE A 791 34.15 11.53 54.55
CA ILE A 791 34.28 11.41 53.09
C ILE A 791 32.89 11.39 52.44
N SER A 792 31.92 10.71 53.06
CA SER A 792 30.54 10.69 52.59
C SER A 792 29.90 12.08 52.55
N ASP A 793 30.24 12.97 53.48
CA ASP A 793 29.71 14.34 53.50
C ASP A 793 30.17 15.15 52.28
N SER A 794 31.37 14.87 51.76
CA SER A 794 31.93 15.49 50.55
C SER A 794 31.49 14.79 49.25
N MET A 795 30.82 13.64 49.31
CA MET A 795 30.37 12.89 48.14
C MET A 795 29.07 13.45 47.55
N ASP A 796 29.04 13.58 46.23
CA ASP A 796 27.82 13.91 45.50
C ASP A 796 26.71 12.85 45.69
N SER A 797 25.47 13.30 45.70
CA SER A 797 24.29 12.44 45.80
C SER A 797 24.26 11.37 44.70
N VAL A 798 24.71 11.68 43.48
CA VAL A 798 24.75 10.68 42.40
C VAL A 798 25.71 9.53 42.71
N GLN A 799 26.84 9.80 43.38
CA GLN A 799 27.76 8.73 43.82
C GLN A 799 27.10 7.82 44.86
N LYS A 800 26.27 8.40 45.74
CA LYS A 800 25.55 7.68 46.80
C LYS A 800 24.44 6.81 46.21
N TRP A 801 23.59 7.39 45.36
CA TRP A 801 22.51 6.67 44.67
C TRP A 801 23.04 5.52 43.82
N SER A 802 24.14 5.74 43.10
CA SER A 802 24.72 4.71 42.24
C SER A 802 25.27 3.53 43.03
N LEU A 803 25.77 3.75 44.26
CA LEU A 803 26.19 2.66 45.15
C LEU A 803 25.00 1.81 45.61
N ASP A 804 23.90 2.44 46.04
CA ASP A 804 22.69 1.71 46.43
C ASP A 804 22.03 0.98 45.25
N ALA A 805 21.93 1.62 44.08
CA ALA A 805 21.38 0.99 42.88
C ALA A 805 22.25 -0.19 42.40
N ALA A 806 23.58 -0.05 42.41
CA ALA A 806 24.49 -1.14 42.09
C ALA A 806 24.37 -2.30 43.09
N LYS A 807 24.23 -1.99 44.39
CA LYS A 807 23.99 -3.00 45.42
C LYS A 807 22.72 -3.80 45.14
N GLN A 808 21.61 -3.10 44.87
CA GLN A 808 20.32 -3.74 44.53
C GLN A 808 20.45 -4.64 43.31
N ALA A 809 21.08 -4.17 42.23
CA ALA A 809 21.26 -4.94 41.01
C ALA A 809 22.11 -6.20 41.21
N LEU A 810 23.16 -6.11 42.04
CA LEU A 810 23.98 -7.26 42.39
C LEU A 810 23.20 -8.27 43.26
N GLU A 811 22.43 -7.78 44.25
CA GLU A 811 21.62 -8.64 45.12
C GLU A 811 20.49 -9.34 44.35
N ASP A 812 19.81 -8.63 43.46
CA ASP A 812 18.78 -9.17 42.56
C ASP A 812 19.35 -10.25 41.63
N ALA A 813 20.59 -10.06 41.15
CA ALA A 813 21.33 -11.06 40.39
C ALA A 813 21.87 -12.24 41.24
N GLY A 814 21.63 -12.27 42.55
CA GLY A 814 22.14 -13.30 43.46
C GLY A 814 23.65 -13.20 43.73
N ILE A 815 24.26 -12.05 43.48
CA ILE A 815 25.69 -11.78 43.67
C ILE A 815 25.93 -11.12 45.04
N SER A 816 26.91 -11.63 45.78
CA SER A 816 27.25 -11.08 47.11
C SER A 816 27.83 -9.67 47.03
N THR A 817 27.35 -8.79 47.91
CA THR A 817 27.75 -7.38 48.02
C THR A 817 28.68 -7.09 49.20
N ASP A 818 29.20 -8.11 49.89
CA ASP A 818 30.08 -7.95 51.05
C ASP A 818 31.53 -7.53 50.67
N GLY A 819 31.83 -7.53 49.38
CA GLY A 819 33.11 -7.16 48.78
C GLY A 819 34.29 -8.05 49.24
N LYS A 820 34.04 -9.26 49.75
CA LYS A 820 35.11 -10.21 50.11
C LYS A 820 35.65 -10.95 48.89
N ASN A 821 34.80 -11.23 47.91
CA ASN A 821 35.18 -11.92 46.68
C ASN A 821 35.62 -10.94 45.60
N ARG A 822 36.67 -11.30 44.87
CA ARG A 822 37.05 -10.59 43.64
C ARG A 822 36.23 -11.09 42.48
N LEU A 823 35.42 -10.23 41.86
CA LEU A 823 34.53 -10.61 40.78
C LEU A 823 34.93 -9.90 39.48
N PRO A 824 35.05 -10.61 38.34
CA PRO A 824 35.48 -10.03 37.07
C PRO A 824 34.35 -9.28 36.37
N ILE A 825 33.70 -8.35 37.08
CA ILE A 825 32.56 -7.56 36.61
C ILE A 825 33.04 -6.15 36.26
N ALA A 826 32.68 -5.68 35.07
CA ALA A 826 32.94 -4.30 34.65
C ALA A 826 31.84 -3.36 35.18
N VAL A 827 32.20 -2.11 35.48
CA VAL A 827 31.26 -1.06 35.90
C VAL A 827 31.30 0.06 34.89
N ILE A 828 30.18 0.28 34.19
CA ILE A 828 30.03 1.32 33.18
C ILE A 828 28.89 2.23 33.63
N ILE A 829 29.16 3.53 33.75
CA ILE A 829 28.21 4.54 34.23
C ILE A 829 28.05 5.63 33.18
N GLY A 830 26.80 5.97 32.86
CA GLY A 830 26.46 7.23 32.20
C GLY A 830 26.15 8.28 33.25
N ASN A 831 26.75 9.47 33.16
CA ASN A 831 26.43 10.60 34.04
C ASN A 831 26.36 11.90 33.22
N SER A 832 25.25 12.61 33.29
CA SER A 832 25.08 13.92 32.65
C SER A 832 25.56 15.04 33.57
N VAL A 833 26.40 15.94 33.02
CA VAL A 833 26.84 17.24 33.56
C VAL A 833 26.70 17.43 35.08
N GLY A 834 27.82 17.27 35.81
CA GLY A 834 28.11 17.84 37.13
C GLY A 834 27.11 17.58 38.26
N GLY A 835 27.58 17.00 39.36
CA GLY A 835 26.79 16.78 40.56
C GLY A 835 26.35 18.07 41.29
N GLU A 836 25.36 17.96 42.18
CA GLU A 836 24.88 19.06 43.02
C GLU A 836 25.96 19.65 43.94
N ILE A 837 26.89 18.83 44.43
CA ILE A 837 27.99 19.28 45.28
C ILE A 837 28.93 20.19 44.50
N GLN A 838 29.27 19.83 43.25
CA GLN A 838 30.11 20.66 42.38
C GLN A 838 29.48 22.03 42.12
N ARG A 839 28.16 22.09 41.91
CA ARG A 839 27.44 23.37 41.76
C ARG A 839 27.53 24.23 43.02
N LYS A 840 27.49 23.60 44.21
CA LYS A 840 27.58 24.31 45.50
C LYS A 840 28.99 24.80 45.79
N THR A 841 30.02 24.01 45.57
CA THR A 841 31.41 24.42 45.77
C THR A 841 31.81 25.54 44.80
N ASN A 842 31.43 25.44 43.53
CA ASN A 842 31.64 26.52 42.56
C ASN A 842 30.96 27.83 42.99
N LYS A 843 29.73 27.78 43.49
CA LYS A 843 29.05 28.96 44.04
C LYS A 843 29.83 29.57 45.21
N GLY A 844 30.37 28.74 46.11
CA GLY A 844 31.22 29.21 47.20
C GLY A 844 32.49 29.93 46.72
N ILE A 845 33.13 29.43 45.66
CA ILE A 845 34.30 30.09 45.05
C ILE A 845 33.91 31.44 44.44
N PHE A 846 32.85 31.49 43.64
CA PHE A 846 32.39 32.74 43.00
C PHE A 846 31.95 33.82 44.00
N VAL A 847 31.44 33.43 45.18
CA VAL A 847 31.14 34.40 46.25
C VAL A 847 32.39 35.14 46.69
N SER A 848 33.55 34.46 46.73
CA SER A 848 34.81 35.11 47.11
C SER A 848 35.26 36.14 46.07
N GLU A 849 35.12 35.82 44.78
CA GLU A 849 35.38 36.77 43.69
C GLU A 849 34.43 37.97 43.73
N PHE A 850 33.14 37.72 43.96
CA PHE A 850 32.14 38.78 44.10
C PHE A 850 32.44 39.72 45.27
N LEU A 851 32.81 39.17 46.43
CA LEU A 851 33.18 39.96 47.61
C LEU A 851 34.43 40.80 47.33
N PHE A 852 35.42 40.26 46.63
CA PHE A 852 36.61 41.00 46.22
C PHE A 852 36.28 42.18 45.31
N GLU A 853 35.44 41.99 44.30
CA GLU A 853 35.00 43.07 43.41
C GLU A 853 34.17 44.13 44.14
N LEU A 854 33.29 43.69 45.06
CA LEU A 854 32.50 44.59 45.89
C LEU A 854 33.39 45.45 46.79
N GLU A 855 34.36 44.84 47.48
CA GLU A 855 35.34 45.55 48.32
C GLU A 855 36.16 46.54 47.49
N ASN A 856 36.40 46.27 46.21
CA ASN A 856 37.15 47.14 45.32
C ASN A 856 36.34 48.26 44.64
N ASN A 857 35.02 48.18 44.68
CA ASN A 857 34.11 49.14 44.07
C ASN A 857 34.15 50.52 44.77
N GLU A 858 34.25 51.60 44.01
CA GLU A 858 34.36 52.97 44.55
C GLU A 858 33.14 53.39 45.39
N VAL A 859 31.94 52.97 44.99
CA VAL A 859 30.70 53.26 45.74
C VAL A 859 30.71 52.54 47.08
N PHE A 860 31.15 51.28 47.11
CA PHE A 860 31.27 50.52 48.35
C PHE A 860 32.33 51.12 49.28
N LYS A 861 33.50 51.51 48.74
CA LYS A 861 34.56 52.22 49.49
C LYS A 861 34.11 53.57 50.06
N SER A 862 33.11 54.22 49.45
CA SER A 862 32.55 55.47 49.94
C SER A 862 31.64 55.31 51.17
N LEU A 863 31.22 54.07 51.50
CA LEU A 863 30.49 53.77 52.73
C LEU A 863 31.44 53.85 53.94
N GLY A 864 30.95 54.24 55.12
CA GLY A 864 31.75 54.18 56.34
C GLY A 864 32.12 52.73 56.71
N GLU A 865 33.28 52.52 57.34
CA GLU A 865 33.83 51.18 57.66
C GLU A 865 32.84 50.27 58.39
N GLU A 866 32.05 50.81 59.33
CA GLU A 866 31.04 50.05 60.07
C GLU A 866 29.99 49.44 59.13
N LYS A 867 29.53 50.20 58.13
CA LYS A 867 28.56 49.73 57.13
C LYS A 867 29.18 48.76 56.15
N GLN A 868 30.44 48.98 55.76
CA GLN A 868 31.17 48.03 54.91
C GLN A 868 31.30 46.67 55.60
N ASN A 869 31.79 46.67 56.85
CA ASN A 869 31.97 45.45 57.64
C ASN A 869 30.64 44.74 57.88
N SER A 870 29.58 45.48 58.22
CA SER A 870 28.25 44.91 58.40
C SER A 870 27.71 44.27 57.12
N LEU A 871 27.85 44.93 55.96
CA LEU A 871 27.39 44.37 54.69
C LEU A 871 28.18 43.12 54.29
N LEU A 872 29.50 43.15 54.41
CA LEU A 872 30.36 42.01 54.12
C LEU A 872 30.06 40.83 55.05
N GLN A 873 29.84 41.09 56.34
CA GLN A 873 29.45 40.07 57.29
C GLN A 873 28.11 39.42 56.90
N ILE A 874 27.09 40.23 56.60
CA ILE A 874 25.78 39.72 56.15
C ILE A 874 25.92 38.86 54.89
N LEU A 875 26.72 39.30 53.91
CA LEU A 875 26.93 38.55 52.66
C LEU A 875 27.70 37.25 52.90
N LYS A 876 28.72 37.26 53.76
CA LYS A 876 29.48 36.05 54.15
C LYS A 876 28.60 35.04 54.87
N GLU A 877 27.82 35.46 55.86
CA GLU A 877 26.88 34.60 56.59
C GLU A 877 25.77 34.05 55.66
N LYS A 878 25.26 34.87 54.73
CA LYS A 878 24.18 34.43 53.82
C LYS A 878 24.63 33.52 52.70
N TYR A 879 25.87 33.68 52.19
CA TYR A 879 26.32 33.00 50.98
C TYR A 879 27.56 32.13 51.20
N ALA A 880 28.61 32.60 51.88
CA ALA A 880 29.86 31.84 52.02
C ALA A 880 29.70 30.64 52.98
N GLU A 881 28.99 30.81 54.10
CA GLU A 881 28.84 29.76 55.13
C GLU A 881 27.81 28.67 54.76
N LYS A 882 27.02 28.86 53.69
CA LYS A 882 26.01 27.89 53.24
C LYS A 882 26.53 26.82 52.29
N PHE A 883 27.72 27.01 51.73
CA PHE A 883 28.31 26.08 50.78
C PHE A 883 29.39 25.22 51.46
N PRO A 884 29.53 23.94 51.07
CA PRO A 884 30.52 23.06 51.67
C PRO A 884 31.94 23.60 51.39
N PRO A 885 32.87 23.49 52.36
CA PRO A 885 34.24 23.91 52.15
C PRO A 885 34.90 23.03 51.07
N VAL A 886 35.76 23.65 50.27
CA VAL A 886 36.63 22.91 49.34
C VAL A 886 37.80 22.33 50.13
N THR A 887 37.86 21.01 50.18
CA THR A 887 38.89 20.22 50.87
C THR A 887 39.53 19.24 49.90
N GLU A 888 40.53 18.48 50.36
CA GLU A 888 41.13 17.39 49.56
C GLU A 888 40.12 16.31 49.16
N ASP A 889 39.04 16.14 49.93
CA ASP A 889 37.97 15.18 49.68
C ASP A 889 36.89 15.70 48.69
N SER A 890 36.85 17.02 48.43
CA SER A 890 35.84 17.62 47.55
C SER A 890 36.03 17.18 46.10
N MET A 891 37.27 17.18 45.60
CA MET A 891 37.58 16.75 44.23
C MET A 891 37.10 15.31 43.94
N PRO A 892 37.50 14.26 44.68
CA PRO A 892 36.99 12.91 44.43
C PRO A 892 35.48 12.76 44.71
N GLY A 893 34.90 13.64 45.54
CA GLY A 893 33.48 13.67 45.82
C GLY A 893 32.61 14.19 44.67
N GLU A 894 33.16 15.02 43.79
CA GLU A 894 32.45 15.68 42.69
C GLU A 894 32.68 15.04 41.31
N LEU A 895 33.79 14.34 41.14
CA LEU A 895 34.21 13.80 39.86
C LEU A 895 33.35 12.63 39.37
N SER A 896 32.80 12.75 38.16
CA SER A 896 31.98 11.72 37.52
C SER A 896 32.70 10.37 37.32
N ASN A 897 34.00 10.39 36.96
CA ASN A 897 34.77 9.16 36.77
C ASN A 897 34.94 8.34 38.06
N ILE A 898 34.80 8.97 39.23
CA ILE A 898 34.89 8.28 40.52
C ILE A 898 33.64 7.42 40.78
N ILE A 899 32.48 7.68 40.17
CA ILE A 899 31.25 6.90 40.40
C ILE A 899 31.50 5.40 40.11
N SER A 900 31.98 5.08 38.90
CA SER A 900 32.25 3.70 38.48
C SER A 900 33.39 3.06 39.28
N GLY A 901 34.47 3.81 39.53
CA GLY A 901 35.60 3.33 40.34
C GLY A 901 35.22 3.04 41.80
N ARG A 902 34.32 3.84 42.39
CA ARG A 902 33.86 3.65 43.77
C ARG A 902 32.97 2.42 43.91
N ILE A 903 32.05 2.18 42.98
CA ILE A 903 31.27 0.93 42.92
C ILE A 903 32.20 -0.27 42.79
N ALA A 904 33.15 -0.22 41.86
CA ALA A 904 34.10 -1.30 41.66
C ALA A 904 34.93 -1.60 42.93
N ASN A 905 35.40 -0.56 43.63
CA ASN A 905 36.14 -0.71 44.88
C ASN A 905 35.27 -1.29 46.01
N VAL A 906 34.09 -0.71 46.24
CA VAL A 906 33.19 -1.10 47.34
C VAL A 906 32.77 -2.56 47.23
N PHE A 907 32.46 -3.06 46.02
CA PHE A 907 32.03 -4.44 45.81
C PHE A 907 33.15 -5.37 45.33
N ASN A 908 34.40 -4.90 45.28
CA ASN A 908 35.58 -5.66 44.88
C ASN A 908 35.47 -6.27 43.46
N LEU A 909 35.00 -5.44 42.52
CA LEU A 909 34.83 -5.77 41.11
C LEU A 909 36.09 -5.41 40.33
N THR A 910 36.67 -6.37 39.62
CA THR A 910 37.97 -6.25 38.97
C THR A 910 37.90 -6.06 37.46
N GLY A 911 36.70 -5.93 36.89
CA GLY A 911 36.53 -5.57 35.48
C GLY A 911 36.84 -4.09 35.23
N LYS A 912 36.66 -3.65 33.99
CA LYS A 912 36.92 -2.25 33.62
C LYS A 912 35.92 -1.33 34.32
N SER A 913 36.39 -0.23 34.90
CA SER A 913 35.56 0.87 35.40
C SER A 913 35.60 2.04 34.43
N MET A 914 34.44 2.50 33.97
CA MET A 914 34.32 3.61 33.02
C MET A 914 33.12 4.48 33.37
N THR A 915 33.29 5.80 33.27
CA THR A 915 32.18 6.74 33.26
C THR A 915 32.19 7.49 31.93
N THR A 916 31.04 7.60 31.29
CA THR A 916 30.82 8.39 30.07
C THR A 916 29.85 9.54 30.36
N ASP A 917 29.99 10.63 29.61
CA ASP A 917 28.94 11.64 29.57
C ASP A 917 27.71 11.03 28.89
N ALA A 918 26.55 11.25 29.51
CA ALA A 918 25.26 10.74 29.06
C ALA A 918 24.19 11.85 29.05
N ALA A 919 24.60 13.11 28.86
CA ALA A 919 23.65 14.20 28.65
C ALA A 919 22.77 13.91 27.42
N CYS A 920 21.45 13.91 27.63
CA CYS A 920 20.43 13.63 26.60
C CYS A 920 20.41 12.20 26.02
N ALA A 921 21.10 11.24 26.68
CA ALA A 921 21.15 9.83 26.29
C ALA A 921 20.12 8.95 27.01
#